data_AF-D8QKR8-F1
#
_entry.id   AF-D8QKR8-F1
#
_cell.length_a   1.000
_cell.length_b   1.000
_cell.length_c   1.000
_cell.angle_alpha   90.00
_cell.angle_beta   90.00
_cell.angle_gamma   90.00
#
_symmetry.space_group_name_H-M   'P 1'
#
loop_
_entity.id
_entity.type
_entity.pdbx_description
1 polymer ?
#
loop_
_entity_poly.entity_id
_entity_poly.type
_entity_poly.pdbx_seq_one_letter_code
_entity_poly.pdbx_strand_id
1 'polypeptide(L)'
;MPKLTRQKPSGPHYEHTPSTCHIAQLPPELLSAIFMMCGDPNILMGFPREDVAGYAFTHEKAIILGHVCQRWYAITRGDPRLWTLVDIAAPKRSDLFVLDFCLQHSGSLPLSLELDLLDRPNGLLRKKLDTEGVLVPLMRIVAMNARRWESISMIIATEHGLIAPLLSVFPGGFSSLRRASVEAYPVGSFLGDPIVMLHELFYTSPHLQAINWWTNPSVLAASQCRMENLSQIGVHLEHNATEVLTVLERCTRLQVLSARFDDVSGSTPRLRTRKVVHAPHLHTLMLGSEKYDFGWMYDHLELPGLRRLDVTPLTFHGKDIERMLTRSGAQLQMLNWVHPKIGHLEDTIGLLHSPPLNSLRVFRYLANRNRRDEEAFAAVAQVVPPHVRVYTECCYEAEAAFRQLHIRKFTSLGPFDGTCKLALPSLSSVGPQDSIRFRPSFEAPTFREIAATRYRSTQLFSPAANAQNTTPSSPVGQASRIQTRTTPIDVRRRGIFGRIFSSIPLRRNLTRSHPTHDTTNAPANNDPTLDEIRQPPNVVLDQILHAIEQQTRVQDQGLNRLTEAIIQASSYPSDDDDDPNSPAAPGSTEEADVDGPNDDAQFSDTSYGRPAPPTLRASTREPPATSGAEPSSTAGAPGRASASQAGPSNHTAQSSLNSGGGGSHAPAPLLGCTAQSSGALDDPRSPHLSRGYTAGGNVNPRLESKRRKRRTFIGYSASLPKDGAFHGNRLSVYVGTKDELRKLFRDEDIRPFWDGLGLLLPFCEGYAHELTQLHIYIFQPCLNEDLTYKQDMLVPVLDALRPRLPNFLSVTISFSCGDQVSQDLGSLTQTIRAAFFALRHLRLEGFAKLPRLFLFPVEDLRVLEILSQTAVAEVDMIQLMVWCKQLDFFQVHSFGNPASERTYFAPDPNPSVAYPHVMHFVHDHLSDLFIQNIPNDRIVHLTVTDTAEYRQKELLFGGNTFWSLKCDDSN
;
A
#
# COMPACT_ATOMS: atom_id res chain seq x y z
N MET A 1 14.11 18.64 -77.89
CA MET A 1 14.79 19.26 -76.73
C MET A 1 15.01 18.20 -75.67
N PRO A 2 16.24 18.04 -75.12
CA PRO A 2 16.59 16.90 -74.29
C PRO A 2 16.09 17.02 -72.85
N LYS A 3 15.70 15.89 -72.26
CA LYS A 3 15.24 15.75 -70.87
C LYS A 3 16.44 15.83 -69.93
N LEU A 4 16.42 16.79 -68.99
CA LEU A 4 17.33 16.81 -67.84
C LEU A 4 17.00 15.66 -66.89
N THR A 5 17.89 14.68 -66.81
CA THR A 5 17.94 13.69 -65.72
C THR A 5 18.58 14.32 -64.48
N ARG A 6 17.79 14.44 -63.42
CA ARG A 6 18.22 14.89 -62.08
C ARG A 6 18.99 13.75 -61.40
N GLN A 7 20.32 13.81 -61.38
CA GLN A 7 21.15 12.90 -60.59
C GLN A 7 20.92 13.16 -59.09
N LYS A 8 20.53 12.10 -58.37
CA LYS A 8 20.37 12.08 -56.91
C LYS A 8 21.77 11.80 -56.32
N PRO A 9 22.33 12.65 -55.43
CA PRO A 9 23.64 12.41 -54.87
C PRO A 9 23.63 11.15 -54.01
N SER A 10 24.49 10.19 -54.36
CA SER A 10 24.78 9.00 -53.58
C SER A 10 25.57 9.40 -52.33
N GLY A 11 24.86 9.58 -51.21
CA GLY A 11 25.48 9.67 -49.90
C GLY A 11 26.15 8.33 -49.53
N PRO A 12 27.22 8.35 -48.72
CA PRO A 12 27.92 7.13 -48.32
C PRO A 12 26.96 6.18 -47.62
N HIS A 13 26.84 4.96 -48.16
CA HIS A 13 26.20 3.85 -47.48
C HIS A 13 27.02 3.52 -46.22
N TYR A 14 26.58 4.01 -45.06
CA TYR A 14 27.03 3.48 -43.79
C TYR A 14 26.41 2.08 -43.65
N GLU A 15 27.18 1.05 -43.99
CA GLU A 15 26.92 -0.30 -43.53
C GLU A 15 27.05 -0.29 -42.00
N HIS A 16 25.94 0.00 -41.32
CA HIS A 16 25.82 -0.30 -39.90
C HIS A 16 25.82 -1.82 -39.77
N THR A 17 26.98 -2.39 -39.47
CA THR A 17 27.03 -3.73 -38.90
C THR A 17 26.13 -3.70 -37.67
N PRO A 18 25.08 -4.55 -37.61
CA PRO A 18 24.17 -4.54 -36.48
C PRO A 18 25.00 -4.80 -35.23
N SER A 19 25.03 -3.82 -34.32
CA SER A 19 25.74 -3.93 -33.06
C SER A 19 25.29 -5.19 -32.37
N THR A 20 26.23 -6.11 -32.14
CA THR A 20 25.95 -7.39 -31.51
C THR A 20 25.44 -7.11 -30.10
N CYS A 21 24.16 -7.40 -29.86
CA CYS A 21 23.56 -7.18 -28.56
C CYS A 21 24.24 -8.11 -27.54
N HIS A 22 25.11 -7.58 -26.68
CA HIS A 22 25.91 -8.36 -25.74
C HIS A 22 25.07 -9.24 -24.80
N ILE A 23 23.82 -8.84 -24.52
CA ILE A 23 22.89 -9.63 -23.71
C ILE A 23 22.51 -10.97 -24.36
N ALA A 24 22.56 -11.05 -25.70
CA ALA A 24 22.29 -12.26 -26.44
C ALA A 24 23.40 -13.31 -26.29
N GLN A 25 24.58 -12.92 -25.77
CA GLN A 25 25.71 -13.83 -25.54
C GLN A 25 25.70 -14.43 -24.12
N LEU A 26 24.94 -13.86 -23.19
CA LEU A 26 24.86 -14.38 -21.81
C LEU A 26 24.23 -15.78 -21.81
N PRO A 27 24.77 -16.77 -21.09
CA PRO A 27 24.13 -18.08 -20.90
C PRO A 27 22.73 -17.97 -20.27
N PRO A 28 21.81 -18.91 -20.55
CA PRO A 28 20.47 -18.95 -19.96
C PRO A 28 20.46 -18.85 -18.43
N GLU A 29 21.46 -19.44 -17.77
CA GLU A 29 21.59 -19.47 -16.31
C GLU A 29 21.87 -18.07 -15.75
N LEU A 30 22.73 -17.30 -16.42
CA LEU A 30 23.03 -15.92 -16.03
C LEU A 30 21.84 -15.00 -16.30
N LEU A 31 21.16 -15.18 -17.43
CA LEU A 31 19.93 -14.42 -17.73
C LEU A 31 18.84 -14.71 -16.70
N SER A 32 18.64 -15.98 -16.32
CA SER A 32 17.69 -16.33 -15.28
C SER A 32 18.08 -15.74 -13.92
N ALA A 33 19.37 -15.75 -13.56
CA ALA A 33 19.85 -15.08 -12.36
C ALA A 33 19.57 -13.57 -12.39
N ILE A 34 19.76 -12.92 -13.52
CA ILE A 34 19.40 -11.51 -13.73
C ILE A 34 17.89 -11.31 -13.57
N PHE A 35 17.06 -12.18 -14.18
CA PHE A 35 15.62 -12.10 -14.04
C PHE A 35 15.21 -12.17 -12.56
N MET A 36 15.74 -13.13 -11.79
CA MET A 36 15.46 -13.21 -10.35
C MET A 36 15.83 -11.92 -9.57
N MET A 37 16.79 -11.14 -10.05
CA MET A 37 17.14 -9.84 -9.44
C MET A 37 16.22 -8.69 -9.87
N CYS A 38 15.40 -8.85 -10.93
CA CYS A 38 14.45 -7.85 -11.39
C CYS A 38 13.14 -7.81 -10.58
N GLY A 39 13.02 -8.63 -9.53
CA GLY A 39 11.88 -8.58 -8.61
C GLY A 39 11.87 -7.31 -7.77
N ASP A 40 10.70 -6.90 -7.29
CA ASP A 40 10.61 -5.80 -6.33
C ASP A 40 10.93 -6.33 -4.91
N PRO A 41 11.61 -5.55 -4.05
CA PRO A 41 11.70 -5.93 -2.65
C PRO A 41 10.28 -5.87 -2.06
N ASN A 42 9.65 -7.01 -1.76
CA ASN A 42 8.35 -6.97 -1.10
C ASN A 42 8.53 -6.58 0.37
N ILE A 43 8.26 -5.30 0.69
CA ILE A 43 8.38 -4.73 2.03
C ILE A 43 7.10 -4.89 2.84
N LEU A 44 5.97 -5.12 2.17
CA LEU A 44 4.64 -5.04 2.78
C LEU A 44 4.31 -6.24 3.66
N MET A 45 4.96 -7.39 3.43
CA MET A 45 4.75 -8.61 4.22
C MET A 45 5.84 -8.75 5.29
N GLY A 46 5.54 -8.25 6.49
CA GLY A 46 6.44 -8.07 7.65
C GLY A 46 6.98 -9.33 8.32
N PHE A 47 7.57 -10.27 7.57
CA PHE A 47 8.60 -11.11 8.16
C PHE A 47 9.88 -10.31 8.25
N PRO A 48 10.56 -10.24 9.40
CA PRO A 48 11.98 -9.90 9.38
C PRO A 48 12.71 -11.01 8.61
N ARG A 49 12.81 -10.86 7.28
CA ARG A 49 13.62 -11.71 6.41
C ARG A 49 15.08 -11.38 6.71
N GLU A 50 15.65 -12.03 7.71
CA GLU A 50 17.08 -11.91 7.98
C GLU A 50 17.94 -12.63 6.92
N ASP A 51 17.39 -13.60 6.18
CA ASP A 51 18.21 -14.48 5.35
C ASP A 51 18.15 -14.25 3.84
N VAL A 52 17.31 -13.36 3.30
CA VAL A 52 17.33 -13.12 1.86
C VAL A 52 17.08 -11.66 1.54
N ALA A 53 18.11 -10.99 1.03
CA ALA A 53 18.01 -9.87 0.10
C ALA A 53 17.36 -10.30 -1.23
N GLY A 54 16.30 -11.10 -1.14
CA GLY A 54 15.60 -11.66 -2.26
C GLY A 54 14.64 -10.62 -2.76
N TYR A 55 15.08 -9.88 -3.77
CA TYR A 55 14.18 -9.33 -4.76
C TYR A 55 13.14 -10.42 -5.06
N ALA A 56 11.89 -10.14 -4.73
CA ALA A 56 10.82 -11.10 -4.84
C ALA A 56 10.38 -11.06 -6.31
N PHE A 57 10.94 -11.97 -7.11
CA PHE A 57 10.58 -12.03 -8.52
C PHE A 57 9.16 -12.56 -8.66
N THR A 58 8.22 -11.66 -8.97
CA THR A 58 6.82 -12.03 -9.16
C THR A 58 6.61 -12.63 -10.55
N HIS A 59 5.62 -13.51 -10.65
CA HIS A 59 5.20 -14.11 -11.93
C HIS A 59 4.87 -13.06 -13.00
N GLU A 60 4.40 -11.87 -12.62
CA GLU A 60 4.13 -10.77 -13.54
C GLU A 60 5.40 -10.34 -14.27
N LYS A 61 6.52 -10.21 -13.55
CA LYS A 61 7.83 -9.90 -14.17
C LYS A 61 8.28 -11.03 -15.09
N ALA A 62 8.02 -12.30 -14.74
CA ALA A 62 8.31 -13.45 -15.60
C ALA A 62 7.58 -13.35 -16.94
N ILE A 63 6.29 -12.99 -16.90
CA ILE A 63 5.45 -12.80 -18.09
C ILE A 63 5.98 -11.64 -18.93
N ILE A 64 6.22 -10.47 -18.32
CA ILE A 64 6.74 -9.27 -18.99
C ILE A 64 8.09 -9.56 -19.67
N LEU A 65 9.02 -10.20 -18.97
CA LEU A 65 10.33 -10.57 -19.52
C LEU A 65 10.20 -11.58 -20.67
N GLY A 66 9.22 -12.48 -20.61
CA GLY A 66 8.92 -13.41 -21.69
C GLY A 66 8.49 -12.71 -22.99
N HIS A 67 7.97 -11.48 -22.93
CA HIS A 67 7.55 -10.72 -24.11
C HIS A 67 8.70 -10.01 -24.85
N VAL A 68 9.92 -9.98 -24.30
CA VAL A 68 11.05 -9.24 -24.90
C VAL A 68 11.54 -9.90 -26.19
N CYS A 69 11.85 -11.19 -26.16
CA CYS A 69 12.24 -11.96 -27.34
C CYS A 69 11.99 -13.46 -27.13
N GLN A 70 12.02 -14.24 -28.21
CA GLN A 70 11.76 -15.69 -28.15
C GLN A 70 12.72 -16.44 -27.20
N ARG A 71 13.98 -15.98 -27.09
CA ARG A 71 14.95 -16.56 -26.17
C ARG A 71 14.55 -16.32 -24.71
N TRP A 72 14.14 -15.11 -24.37
CA TRP A 72 13.70 -14.75 -23.02
C TRP A 72 12.39 -15.45 -22.67
N TYR A 73 11.49 -15.60 -23.63
CA TYR A 73 10.29 -16.43 -23.49
C TYR A 73 10.64 -17.89 -23.14
N ALA A 74 11.62 -18.49 -23.83
CA ALA A 74 12.07 -19.85 -23.56
C ALA A 74 12.73 -19.98 -22.18
N ILE A 75 13.54 -18.99 -21.77
CA ILE A 75 14.19 -18.97 -20.45
C ILE A 75 13.15 -18.82 -19.34
N THR A 76 12.25 -17.84 -19.47
CA THR A 76 11.22 -17.57 -18.45
C THR A 76 10.33 -18.78 -18.24
N ARG A 77 9.89 -19.49 -19.29
CA ARG A 77 9.12 -20.74 -19.14
C ARG A 77 9.95 -21.97 -18.79
N GLY A 78 11.25 -21.94 -19.08
CA GLY A 78 12.16 -23.07 -18.90
C GLY A 78 12.82 -23.13 -17.51
N ASP A 79 12.85 -22.03 -16.77
CA ASP A 79 13.37 -21.99 -15.40
C ASP A 79 12.23 -22.00 -14.36
N PRO A 80 12.00 -23.13 -13.66
CA PRO A 80 10.91 -23.25 -12.69
C PRO A 80 11.02 -22.28 -11.50
N ARG A 81 12.22 -21.78 -11.18
CA ARG A 81 12.44 -20.89 -10.02
C ARG A 81 11.70 -19.56 -10.17
N LEU A 82 11.55 -19.08 -11.40
CA LEU A 82 10.84 -17.84 -11.75
C LEU A 82 9.33 -17.91 -11.47
N TRP A 83 8.79 -19.11 -11.21
CA TRP A 83 7.37 -19.38 -10.98
C TRP A 83 7.05 -19.88 -9.57
N THR A 84 8.02 -19.80 -8.65
CA THR A 84 7.86 -20.31 -7.27
C THR A 84 7.17 -19.32 -6.33
N LEU A 85 7.12 -18.03 -6.67
CA LEU A 85 6.45 -16.99 -5.89
C LEU A 85 5.14 -16.56 -6.57
N VAL A 86 4.05 -16.76 -5.85
CA VAL A 86 2.71 -16.30 -6.24
C VAL A 86 2.33 -15.15 -5.31
N ASP A 87 2.26 -13.94 -5.86
CA ASP A 87 1.87 -12.73 -5.14
C ASP A 87 0.61 -12.15 -5.78
N ILE A 88 -0.52 -12.22 -5.08
CA ILE A 88 -1.82 -11.77 -5.60
C ILE A 88 -2.40 -10.74 -4.64
N ALA A 89 -2.42 -9.48 -5.08
CA ALA A 89 -3.08 -8.39 -4.41
C ALA A 89 -4.44 -8.09 -5.09
N ALA A 90 -5.50 -7.99 -4.28
CA ALA A 90 -6.87 -7.74 -4.75
C ALA A 90 -7.35 -8.70 -5.86
N PRO A 91 -7.50 -10.01 -5.56
CA PRO A 91 -7.67 -11.06 -6.56
C PRO A 91 -8.78 -10.81 -7.59
N LYS A 92 -8.51 -11.21 -8.82
CA LYS A 92 -9.37 -11.14 -10.00
C LYS A 92 -9.45 -12.53 -10.65
N ARG A 93 -10.42 -12.71 -11.57
CA ARG A 93 -10.56 -13.98 -12.32
C ARG A 93 -9.31 -14.36 -13.12
N SER A 94 -8.56 -13.37 -13.62
CA SER A 94 -7.26 -13.59 -14.30
C SER A 94 -6.26 -14.34 -13.42
N ASP A 95 -6.33 -14.14 -12.10
CA ASP A 95 -5.31 -14.62 -11.18
C ASP A 95 -5.45 -16.11 -10.89
N LEU A 96 -6.64 -16.68 -11.16
CA LEU A 96 -6.85 -18.13 -11.17
C LEU A 96 -5.98 -18.79 -12.25
N PHE A 97 -5.91 -18.18 -13.45
CA PHE A 97 -5.07 -18.68 -14.52
C PHE A 97 -3.60 -18.48 -14.20
N VAL A 98 -3.23 -17.33 -13.63
CA VAL A 98 -1.87 -17.06 -13.20
C VAL A 98 -1.40 -18.09 -12.18
N LEU A 99 -2.20 -18.38 -11.16
CA LEU A 99 -1.87 -19.40 -10.15
C LEU A 99 -1.70 -20.78 -10.80
N ASP A 100 -2.56 -21.15 -11.74
CA ASP A 100 -2.43 -22.41 -12.51
C ASP A 100 -1.13 -22.45 -13.33
N PHE A 101 -0.78 -21.34 -14.00
CA PHE A 101 0.49 -21.20 -14.72
C PHE A 101 1.70 -21.33 -13.79
N CYS A 102 1.67 -20.69 -12.62
CA CYS A 102 2.72 -20.82 -11.62
C CYS A 102 2.86 -22.28 -11.16
N LEU A 103 1.76 -22.97 -10.89
CA LEU A 103 1.75 -24.38 -10.51
C LEU A 103 2.32 -25.28 -11.60
N GLN A 104 1.99 -25.01 -12.87
CA GLN A 104 2.47 -25.75 -14.03
C GLN A 104 3.96 -25.56 -14.26
N HIS A 105 4.44 -24.31 -14.24
CA HIS A 105 5.82 -23.98 -14.61
C HIS A 105 6.83 -24.14 -13.48
N SER A 106 6.40 -24.07 -12.22
CA SER A 106 7.26 -24.35 -11.04
C SER A 106 7.65 -25.82 -10.89
N GLY A 107 7.03 -26.73 -11.65
CA GLY A 107 7.33 -28.16 -11.61
C GLY A 107 7.05 -28.78 -10.23
N SER A 108 8.06 -29.35 -9.59
CA SER A 108 7.97 -29.91 -8.23
C SER A 108 8.59 -29.01 -7.16
N LEU A 109 9.02 -27.80 -7.52
CA LEU A 109 9.66 -26.90 -6.57
C LEU A 109 8.67 -26.45 -5.48
N PRO A 110 9.17 -26.19 -4.26
CA PRO A 110 8.36 -25.58 -3.21
C PRO A 110 7.90 -24.18 -3.61
N LEU A 111 6.70 -23.83 -3.16
CA LEU A 111 6.01 -22.60 -3.54
C LEU A 111 5.86 -21.63 -2.37
N SER A 112 5.86 -20.35 -2.66
CA SER A 112 5.55 -19.27 -1.74
C SER A 112 4.31 -18.54 -2.22
N LEU A 113 3.34 -18.38 -1.32
CA LEU A 113 2.09 -17.68 -1.57
C LEU A 113 2.03 -16.41 -0.73
N GLU A 114 1.76 -15.28 -1.39
CA GLU A 114 1.47 -13.99 -0.79
C GLU A 114 0.09 -13.54 -1.31
N LEU A 115 -0.89 -13.42 -0.41
CA LEU A 115 -2.24 -12.98 -0.74
C LEU A 115 -2.60 -11.75 0.09
N ASP A 116 -2.93 -10.66 -0.59
CA ASP A 116 -3.54 -9.48 0.03
C ASP A 116 -5.01 -9.40 -0.38
N LEU A 117 -5.89 -9.84 0.52
CA LEU A 117 -7.34 -9.82 0.38
C LEU A 117 -7.97 -8.66 1.13
N LEU A 118 -7.19 -7.75 1.71
CA LEU A 118 -7.76 -6.48 2.13
C LEU A 118 -8.09 -5.69 0.89
N ASP A 119 -9.39 -5.49 0.69
CA ASP A 119 -9.84 -4.38 -0.11
C ASP A 119 -9.39 -3.12 0.63
N ARG A 120 -8.25 -2.55 0.24
CA ARG A 120 -7.74 -1.30 0.83
C ARG A 120 -8.90 -0.31 0.90
N PRO A 121 -9.06 0.42 2.01
CA PRO A 121 -10.33 0.92 2.55
C PRO A 121 -10.92 2.07 1.73
N ASN A 122 -11.30 1.76 0.51
CA ASN A 122 -12.14 2.58 -0.34
C ASN A 122 -13.59 2.08 -0.35
N GLY A 123 -13.98 1.36 0.72
CA GLY A 123 -15.25 1.57 1.43
C GLY A 123 -16.54 1.45 0.64
N LEU A 124 -16.52 0.96 -0.59
CA LEU A 124 -17.69 0.84 -1.43
C LEU A 124 -17.65 -0.53 -2.07
N LEU A 125 -18.22 -1.50 -1.35
CA LEU A 125 -19.08 -2.53 -1.91
C LEU A 125 -18.62 -2.99 -3.30
N ARG A 126 -17.36 -3.40 -3.46
CA ARG A 126 -16.98 -4.20 -4.62
C ARG A 126 -17.90 -5.40 -4.51
N LYS A 127 -18.90 -5.46 -5.41
CA LYS A 127 -20.09 -6.33 -5.30
C LYS A 127 -19.67 -7.64 -4.65
N LYS A 128 -20.12 -7.86 -3.41
CA LYS A 128 -19.87 -9.06 -2.61
C LYS A 128 -20.00 -10.36 -3.44
N LEU A 129 -20.84 -10.31 -4.47
CA LEU A 129 -21.13 -11.37 -5.42
C LEU A 129 -19.98 -11.85 -6.34
N ASP A 130 -18.95 -11.06 -6.70
CA ASP A 130 -17.85 -11.58 -7.55
C ASP A 130 -16.59 -11.97 -6.76
N THR A 131 -16.43 -11.43 -5.55
CA THR A 131 -15.28 -11.75 -4.69
C THR A 131 -15.29 -13.22 -4.27
N GLU A 132 -16.43 -13.75 -3.83
CA GLU A 132 -16.56 -15.18 -3.48
C GLU A 132 -16.32 -16.08 -4.70
N GLY A 133 -16.80 -15.66 -5.88
CA GLY A 133 -16.62 -16.36 -7.15
C GLY A 133 -15.17 -16.48 -7.62
N VAL A 134 -14.26 -15.64 -7.12
CA VAL A 134 -12.82 -15.71 -7.41
C VAL A 134 -12.07 -16.36 -6.25
N LEU A 135 -12.31 -15.92 -5.02
CA LEU A 135 -11.53 -16.31 -3.86
C LEU A 135 -11.76 -17.78 -3.47
N VAL A 136 -12.98 -18.29 -3.54
CA VAL A 136 -13.24 -19.70 -3.19
C VAL A 136 -12.53 -20.65 -4.16
N PRO A 137 -12.61 -20.46 -5.50
CA PRO A 137 -11.78 -21.24 -6.43
C PRO A 137 -10.28 -21.08 -6.20
N LEU A 138 -9.80 -19.86 -5.91
CA LEU A 138 -8.39 -19.60 -5.62
C LEU A 138 -7.93 -20.43 -4.40
N MET A 139 -8.67 -20.34 -3.29
CA MET A 139 -8.37 -21.10 -2.06
C MET A 139 -8.47 -22.61 -2.26
N ARG A 140 -9.36 -23.06 -3.15
CA ARG A 140 -9.43 -24.48 -3.54
C ARG A 140 -8.16 -24.92 -4.28
N ILE A 141 -7.65 -24.11 -5.20
CA ILE A 141 -6.38 -24.40 -5.90
C ILE A 141 -5.22 -24.45 -4.91
N VAL A 142 -5.17 -23.50 -3.96
CA VAL A 142 -4.16 -23.49 -2.88
C VAL A 142 -4.25 -24.75 -2.04
N ALA A 143 -5.45 -25.14 -1.59
CA ALA A 143 -5.70 -26.35 -0.80
C ALA A 143 -5.30 -27.63 -1.54
N MET A 144 -5.64 -27.75 -2.83
CA MET A 144 -5.28 -28.91 -3.66
C MET A 144 -3.76 -29.10 -3.79
N ASN A 145 -2.99 -28.02 -3.63
CA ASN A 145 -1.53 -28.02 -3.70
C ASN A 145 -0.86 -27.85 -2.33
N ALA A 146 -1.58 -28.11 -1.22
CA ALA A 146 -1.14 -27.90 0.16
C ALA A 146 0.30 -28.38 0.45
N ARG A 147 0.67 -29.56 -0.07
CA ARG A 147 1.97 -30.21 0.18
C ARG A 147 3.16 -29.48 -0.44
N ARG A 148 2.95 -28.60 -1.41
CA ARG A 148 4.02 -27.88 -2.12
C ARG A 148 4.33 -26.52 -1.51
N TRP A 149 3.44 -25.96 -0.70
CA TRP A 149 3.67 -24.64 -0.11
C TRP A 149 4.74 -24.71 0.98
N GLU A 150 5.83 -23.99 0.76
CA GLU A 150 6.88 -23.73 1.74
C GLU A 150 6.57 -22.48 2.57
N SER A 151 5.91 -21.50 1.97
CA SER A 151 5.52 -20.24 2.63
C SER A 151 4.10 -19.86 2.26
N ILE A 152 3.30 -19.47 3.25
CA ILE A 152 1.96 -18.89 3.04
C ILE A 152 1.89 -17.60 3.86
N SER A 153 1.60 -16.49 3.21
CA SER A 153 1.31 -15.20 3.84
C SER A 153 -0.01 -14.68 3.30
N MET A 154 -0.97 -14.42 4.17
CA MET A 154 -2.30 -13.98 3.77
C MET A 154 -2.78 -12.85 4.67
N ILE A 155 -3.36 -11.81 4.05
CA ILE A 155 -4.09 -10.75 4.74
C ILE A 155 -5.55 -10.88 4.32
N ILE A 156 -6.46 -11.18 5.24
CA ILE A 156 -7.83 -11.65 4.95
C ILE A 156 -8.87 -10.81 5.69
N ALA A 157 -9.86 -10.25 4.98
CA ALA A 157 -11.08 -9.76 5.64
C ALA A 157 -11.90 -10.99 6.10
N THR A 158 -12.28 -11.05 7.38
CA THR A 158 -12.89 -12.27 7.97
C THR A 158 -14.31 -12.56 7.46
N GLU A 159 -14.42 -13.09 6.24
CA GLU A 159 -15.58 -13.83 5.78
C GLU A 159 -15.27 -15.33 5.85
N HIS A 160 -15.88 -16.02 6.82
CA HIS A 160 -15.56 -17.41 7.17
C HIS A 160 -15.62 -18.39 5.99
N GLY A 161 -16.49 -18.14 5.00
CA GLY A 161 -16.64 -19.01 3.83
C GLY A 161 -15.41 -19.03 2.91
N LEU A 162 -14.60 -17.98 2.91
CA LEU A 162 -13.49 -17.84 1.96
C LEU A 162 -12.38 -18.85 2.21
N ILE A 163 -12.06 -19.15 3.48
CA ILE A 163 -10.98 -20.06 3.85
C ILE A 163 -11.44 -21.51 4.07
N ALA A 164 -12.74 -21.80 3.92
CA ALA A 164 -13.28 -23.15 4.06
C ALA A 164 -12.53 -24.20 3.21
N PRO A 165 -12.09 -23.92 1.96
CA PRO A 165 -11.29 -24.88 1.20
C PRO A 165 -9.96 -25.22 1.88
N LEU A 166 -9.28 -24.26 2.51
CA LEU A 166 -8.03 -24.51 3.24
C LEU A 166 -8.26 -25.36 4.49
N LEU A 167 -9.39 -25.15 5.18
CA LEU A 167 -9.76 -25.94 6.35
C LEU A 167 -10.15 -27.39 6.02
N SER A 168 -10.50 -27.67 4.76
CA SER A 168 -10.79 -29.03 4.29
C SER A 168 -9.53 -29.88 4.06
N VAL A 169 -8.34 -29.25 4.11
CA VAL A 169 -7.06 -29.96 3.99
C VAL A 169 -6.87 -30.85 5.23
N PHE A 170 -6.49 -32.10 4.99
CA PHE A 170 -6.23 -33.05 6.08
C PHE A 170 -5.06 -32.58 6.97
N PRO A 171 -5.07 -32.84 8.29
CA PRO A 171 -3.93 -32.60 9.16
C PRO A 171 -2.63 -33.23 8.62
N GLY A 172 -1.58 -32.44 8.46
CA GLY A 172 -0.32 -32.84 7.82
C GLY A 172 -0.29 -32.56 6.31
N GLY A 173 -1.35 -32.02 5.72
CA GLY A 173 -1.41 -31.68 4.30
C GLY A 173 -0.45 -30.58 3.88
N PHE A 174 -0.09 -29.68 4.80
CA PHE A 174 0.93 -28.65 4.60
C PHE A 174 2.34 -29.14 4.96
N SER A 175 2.70 -30.35 4.52
CA SER A 175 3.93 -31.03 4.97
C SER A 175 5.24 -30.29 4.68
N SER A 176 5.27 -29.43 3.67
CA SER A 176 6.47 -28.64 3.29
C SER A 176 6.51 -27.25 3.91
N LEU A 177 5.47 -26.85 4.65
CA LEU A 177 5.30 -25.49 5.12
C LEU A 177 6.33 -25.15 6.19
N ARG A 178 7.17 -24.16 5.89
CA ARG A 178 8.18 -23.61 6.80
C ARG A 178 7.77 -22.28 7.39
N ARG A 179 6.96 -21.50 6.66
CA ARG A 179 6.57 -20.14 7.05
C ARG A 179 5.08 -19.94 6.86
N ALA A 180 4.42 -19.41 7.88
CA ALA A 180 2.99 -19.12 7.84
C ALA A 180 2.70 -17.75 8.45
N SER A 181 1.95 -16.90 7.77
CA SER A 181 1.50 -15.60 8.29
C SER A 181 0.06 -15.41 7.91
N VAL A 182 -0.82 -15.21 8.90
CA VAL A 182 -2.22 -14.91 8.65
C VAL A 182 -2.58 -13.68 9.45
N GLU A 183 -2.88 -12.62 8.72
CA GLU A 183 -3.45 -11.41 9.24
C GLU A 183 -4.91 -11.40 8.83
N ALA A 184 -5.81 -11.29 9.80
CA ALA A 184 -7.23 -11.23 9.53
C ALA A 184 -7.88 -10.13 10.35
N TYR A 185 -8.82 -9.43 9.74
CA TYR A 185 -9.48 -8.31 10.37
C TYR A 185 -10.85 -8.79 10.83
N PRO A 186 -11.07 -8.97 12.14
CA PRO A 186 -12.29 -9.57 12.67
C PRO A 186 -13.52 -8.69 12.38
N VAL A 187 -14.60 -9.31 11.87
CA VAL A 187 -15.94 -8.69 11.70
C VAL A 187 -16.87 -9.02 12.88
N GLY A 188 -16.32 -9.53 13.98
CA GLY A 188 -17.07 -9.83 15.21
C GLY A 188 -16.44 -10.96 16.02
N SER A 189 -16.75 -11.03 17.30
CA SER A 189 -16.33 -12.11 18.20
C SER A 189 -17.23 -13.33 18.02
N PHE A 190 -16.77 -14.32 17.24
CA PHE A 190 -17.48 -15.58 17.05
C PHE A 190 -16.83 -16.72 17.83
N LEU A 191 -17.66 -17.65 18.30
CA LEU A 191 -17.23 -18.94 18.86
C LEU A 191 -16.74 -19.84 17.70
N GLY A 192 -15.44 -20.15 17.67
CA GLY A 192 -14.83 -21.02 16.66
C GLY A 192 -14.19 -20.23 15.51
N ASP A 193 -13.08 -19.56 15.78
CA ASP A 193 -12.37 -18.78 14.78
C ASP A 193 -11.70 -19.70 13.74
N PRO A 194 -12.12 -19.67 12.46
CA PRO A 194 -11.52 -20.50 11.42
C PRO A 194 -10.03 -20.19 11.20
N ILE A 195 -9.55 -19.00 11.58
CA ILE A 195 -8.13 -18.65 11.54
C ILE A 195 -7.34 -19.46 12.57
N VAL A 196 -7.91 -19.69 13.76
CA VAL A 196 -7.32 -20.58 14.77
C VAL A 196 -7.21 -21.99 14.21
N MET A 197 -8.28 -22.53 13.60
CA MET A 197 -8.25 -23.85 12.96
C MET A 197 -7.22 -23.95 11.83
N LEU A 198 -7.06 -22.88 11.04
CA LEU A 198 -6.06 -22.84 9.98
C LEU A 198 -4.64 -22.87 10.55
N HIS A 199 -4.37 -22.12 11.63
CA HIS A 199 -3.09 -22.20 12.33
C HIS A 199 -2.84 -23.61 12.91
N GLU A 200 -3.85 -24.25 13.50
CA GLU A 200 -3.79 -25.65 13.95
C GLU A 200 -3.34 -26.58 12.81
N LEU A 201 -3.90 -26.41 11.61
CA LEU A 201 -3.45 -27.15 10.42
C LEU A 201 -1.99 -26.83 10.06
N PHE A 202 -1.55 -25.58 10.14
CA PHE A 202 -0.16 -25.23 9.86
C PHE A 202 0.84 -25.85 10.85
N TYR A 203 0.50 -25.95 12.14
CA TYR A 203 1.36 -26.59 13.15
C TYR A 203 1.55 -28.09 12.93
N THR A 204 0.72 -28.73 12.11
CA THR A 204 0.92 -30.13 11.73
C THR A 204 2.12 -30.32 10.80
N SER A 205 2.65 -29.23 10.21
CA SER A 205 3.88 -29.29 9.42
C SER A 205 5.09 -29.58 10.30
N PRO A 206 5.88 -30.63 10.02
CA PRO A 206 7.11 -30.92 10.76
C PRO A 206 8.24 -29.93 10.49
N HIS A 207 8.12 -29.11 9.44
CA HIS A 207 9.14 -28.17 8.98
C HIS A 207 8.84 -26.72 9.33
N LEU A 208 7.76 -26.45 10.08
CA LEU A 208 7.37 -25.09 10.45
C LEU A 208 8.46 -24.44 11.32
N GLN A 209 9.00 -23.31 10.85
CA GLN A 209 10.08 -22.54 11.47
C GLN A 209 9.65 -21.11 11.79
N ALA A 210 8.78 -20.53 10.97
CA ALA A 210 8.29 -19.16 11.16
C ALA A 210 6.77 -19.11 11.19
N ILE A 211 6.20 -18.38 12.15
CA ILE A 211 4.77 -18.16 12.22
C ILE A 211 4.43 -16.75 12.69
N ASN A 212 3.47 -16.10 12.03
CA ASN A 212 2.94 -14.82 12.48
C ASN A 212 1.44 -14.91 12.78
N TRP A 213 1.07 -14.54 14.01
CA TRP A 213 -0.29 -14.39 14.51
C TRP A 213 -0.64 -12.91 14.57
N TRP A 214 -1.08 -12.32 13.46
CA TRP A 214 -1.47 -10.90 13.46
C TRP A 214 -2.93 -10.68 13.85
N THR A 215 -3.71 -11.76 13.90
CA THR A 215 -5.02 -11.81 14.56
C THR A 215 -4.82 -12.10 16.04
N ASN A 216 -5.90 -12.12 16.83
CA ASN A 216 -5.90 -12.58 18.21
C ASN A 216 -6.29 -14.08 18.31
N PRO A 217 -5.54 -15.06 17.73
CA PRO A 217 -5.67 -16.40 18.23
C PRO A 217 -5.01 -16.35 19.62
N SER A 218 -5.72 -16.76 20.66
CA SER A 218 -5.11 -16.91 21.98
C SER A 218 -3.86 -17.78 21.81
N VAL A 219 -2.67 -17.18 21.85
CA VAL A 219 -1.41 -17.84 21.47
C VAL A 219 -1.18 -19.07 22.35
N LEU A 220 -1.80 -19.05 23.53
CA LEU A 220 -1.84 -20.10 24.53
C LEU A 220 -2.80 -21.26 24.23
N ALA A 221 -3.83 -21.07 23.41
CA ALA A 221 -4.74 -22.15 23.01
C ALA A 221 -4.01 -23.25 22.22
N ALA A 222 -2.94 -22.88 21.51
CA ALA A 222 -1.97 -23.77 20.87
C ALA A 222 -1.08 -24.54 21.87
N SER A 223 -1.57 -24.84 23.08
CA SER A 223 -0.89 -25.61 24.12
C SER A 223 -0.38 -26.98 23.63
N GLN A 224 -1.01 -27.55 22.60
CA GLN A 224 -0.64 -28.84 22.01
C GLN A 224 0.40 -28.73 20.88
N CYS A 225 0.73 -27.54 20.42
CA CYS A 225 1.62 -27.34 19.27
C CYS A 225 3.10 -27.45 19.68
N ARG A 226 3.89 -28.16 18.85
CA ARG A 226 5.35 -28.29 19.01
C ARG A 226 6.05 -27.01 18.58
N MET A 227 6.11 -26.05 19.50
CA MET A 227 6.77 -24.75 19.27
C MET A 227 8.31 -24.82 19.28
N GLU A 228 8.88 -25.97 19.63
CA GLU A 228 10.33 -26.18 19.76
C GLU A 228 11.13 -25.91 18.48
N ASN A 229 10.50 -26.04 17.30
CA ASN A 229 11.13 -25.80 16.01
C ASN A 229 10.99 -24.36 15.51
N LEU A 230 10.18 -23.53 16.18
CA LEU A 230 9.97 -22.16 15.76
C LEU A 230 11.20 -21.31 16.07
N SER A 231 11.80 -20.77 15.02
CA SER A 231 12.88 -19.78 15.10
C SER A 231 12.36 -18.36 14.92
N GLN A 232 11.20 -18.15 14.32
CA GLN A 232 10.66 -16.81 14.08
C GLN A 232 9.18 -16.74 14.47
N ILE A 233 8.82 -15.75 15.28
CA ILE A 233 7.44 -15.53 15.70
C ILE A 233 7.08 -14.05 15.54
N GLY A 234 5.98 -13.79 14.85
CA GLY A 234 5.25 -12.53 14.88
C GLY A 234 3.96 -12.67 15.67
N VAL A 235 3.64 -11.75 16.57
CA VAL A 235 2.41 -11.77 17.36
C VAL A 235 1.78 -10.38 17.38
N HIS A 236 0.45 -10.35 17.34
CA HIS A 236 -0.37 -9.18 17.62
C HIS A 236 -1.24 -9.48 18.83
N LEU A 237 -1.04 -8.74 19.91
CA LEU A 237 -1.66 -9.01 21.19
C LEU A 237 -2.62 -7.89 21.56
N GLU A 238 -3.90 -8.23 21.56
CA GLU A 238 -4.93 -7.26 21.90
C GLU A 238 -5.05 -7.04 23.40
N HIS A 239 -4.87 -8.05 24.28
CA HIS A 239 -5.28 -7.91 25.69
C HIS A 239 -4.29 -8.45 26.74
N ASN A 240 -3.25 -9.16 26.33
CA ASN A 240 -2.40 -9.88 27.27
C ASN A 240 -0.93 -9.90 26.87
N ALA A 241 -0.20 -8.86 27.25
CA ALA A 241 1.21 -8.78 26.93
C ALA A 241 2.07 -9.86 27.63
N THR A 242 1.56 -10.52 28.67
CA THR A 242 2.29 -11.61 29.33
C THR A 242 2.42 -12.85 28.45
N GLU A 243 1.60 -12.99 27.40
CA GLU A 243 1.70 -14.09 26.44
C GLU A 243 3.04 -14.09 25.70
N VAL A 244 3.65 -12.91 25.49
CA VAL A 244 5.00 -12.82 24.93
C VAL A 244 6.01 -13.55 25.79
N LEU A 245 5.91 -13.42 27.12
CA LEU A 245 6.81 -14.14 28.03
C LEU A 245 6.58 -15.65 27.94
N THR A 246 5.33 -16.09 27.83
CA THR A 246 5.03 -17.52 27.64
C THR A 246 5.55 -18.06 26.31
N VAL A 247 5.48 -17.28 25.22
CA VAL A 247 6.08 -17.63 23.94
C VAL A 247 7.59 -17.80 24.09
N LEU A 248 8.27 -16.83 24.73
CA LEU A 248 9.71 -16.89 24.95
C LEU A 248 10.12 -18.09 25.83
N GLU A 249 9.32 -18.45 26.83
CA GLU A 249 9.58 -19.63 27.67
C GLU A 249 9.41 -20.95 26.93
N ARG A 250 8.46 -21.03 25.96
CA ARG A 250 8.17 -22.26 25.21
C ARG A 250 9.04 -22.44 23.97
N CYS A 251 9.49 -21.35 23.36
CA CYS A 251 10.22 -21.34 22.10
C CYS A 251 11.73 -21.19 22.36
N THR A 252 12.37 -22.25 22.82
CA THR A 252 13.79 -22.20 23.22
C THR A 252 14.74 -21.91 22.06
N ARG A 253 14.35 -22.19 20.81
CA ARG A 253 15.14 -21.92 19.59
C ARG A 253 14.78 -20.59 18.91
N LEU A 254 13.97 -19.76 19.56
CA LEU A 254 13.51 -18.50 18.98
C LEU A 254 14.69 -17.57 18.72
N GLN A 255 14.77 -17.10 17.48
CA GLN A 255 15.79 -16.24 16.92
C GLN A 255 15.26 -14.82 16.68
N VAL A 256 14.02 -14.73 16.20
CA VAL A 256 13.33 -13.47 15.94
C VAL A 256 11.95 -13.45 16.58
N LEU A 257 11.68 -12.40 17.34
CA LEU A 257 10.37 -12.12 17.91
C LEU A 257 9.92 -10.73 17.48
N SER A 258 8.75 -10.65 16.86
CA SER A 258 8.03 -9.42 16.59
C SER A 258 6.72 -9.43 17.35
N ALA A 259 6.50 -8.44 18.21
CA ALA A 259 5.28 -8.32 19.01
C ALA A 259 4.68 -6.93 18.85
N ARG A 260 3.44 -6.88 18.37
CA ARG A 260 2.63 -5.68 18.29
C ARG A 260 1.52 -5.74 19.35
N PHE A 261 1.23 -4.62 20.00
CA PHE A 261 0.22 -4.56 21.06
C PHE A 261 -0.77 -3.44 20.79
N ASP A 262 -2.05 -3.78 20.79
CA ASP A 262 -3.15 -2.82 20.64
C ASP A 262 -3.48 -2.09 21.94
N ASP A 263 -4.32 -1.06 21.80
CA ASP A 263 -4.74 -0.17 22.87
C ASP A 263 -5.57 -0.87 23.95
N VAL A 264 -4.90 -1.32 25.01
CA VAL A 264 -5.57 -1.83 26.21
C VAL A 264 -5.46 -0.80 27.30
N SER A 265 -6.59 -0.56 27.93
CA SER A 265 -6.79 0.28 29.10
C SER A 265 -5.71 0.11 30.18
N GLY A 266 -4.61 0.86 30.08
CA GLY A 266 -3.71 1.40 31.11
C GLY A 266 -3.18 0.53 32.27
N SER A 267 -3.62 -0.72 32.45
CA SER A 267 -3.20 -1.54 33.57
C SER A 267 -1.96 -2.32 33.19
N THR A 268 -0.83 -1.97 33.80
CA THR A 268 0.35 -2.81 33.77
C THR A 268 -0.01 -4.22 34.29
N PRO A 269 0.29 -5.29 33.56
CA PRO A 269 -0.04 -6.63 33.99
C PRO A 269 0.69 -6.91 35.29
N ARG A 270 -0.06 -7.29 36.32
CA ARG A 270 0.51 -7.77 37.58
C ARG A 270 1.08 -9.17 37.36
N LEU A 271 2.30 -9.25 36.86
CA LEU A 271 3.05 -10.49 36.80
C LEU A 271 3.18 -11.05 38.22
N ARG A 272 2.53 -12.20 38.48
CA ARG A 272 2.59 -12.87 39.78
C ARG A 272 3.95 -13.51 40.05
N THR A 273 4.76 -13.72 39.02
CA THR A 273 6.03 -14.44 39.09
C THR A 273 7.19 -13.58 38.59
N ARG A 274 8.21 -13.37 39.43
CA ARG A 274 9.46 -12.66 39.11
C ARG A 274 10.46 -13.51 38.31
N LYS A 275 9.99 -14.53 37.58
CA LYS A 275 10.89 -15.44 36.87
C LYS A 275 11.46 -14.69 35.67
N VAL A 276 12.79 -14.58 35.62
CA VAL A 276 13.49 -14.04 34.46
C VAL A 276 13.42 -15.07 33.33
N VAL A 277 12.98 -14.64 32.16
CA VAL A 277 12.86 -15.45 30.96
C VAL A 277 14.19 -15.36 30.20
N HIS A 278 14.83 -16.52 30.05
CA HIS A 278 16.11 -16.65 29.34
C HIS A 278 15.88 -17.12 27.91
N ALA A 279 16.25 -16.30 26.92
CA ALA A 279 16.13 -16.63 25.50
C ALA A 279 17.49 -16.44 24.80
N PRO A 280 18.40 -17.42 24.90
CA PRO A 280 19.80 -17.26 24.48
C PRO A 280 20.00 -17.15 22.97
N HIS A 281 19.04 -17.66 22.18
CA HIS A 281 19.11 -17.65 20.72
C HIS A 281 18.45 -16.42 20.08
N LEU A 282 17.73 -15.63 20.87
CA LEU A 282 16.99 -14.47 20.35
C LEU A 282 17.98 -13.36 20.01
N HIS A 283 18.17 -13.09 18.71
CA HIS A 283 19.03 -12.01 18.23
C HIS A 283 18.26 -10.77 17.78
N THR A 284 16.97 -10.90 17.49
CA THR A 284 16.13 -9.79 17.05
C THR A 284 14.83 -9.74 17.85
N LEU A 285 14.61 -8.60 18.50
CA LEU A 285 13.41 -8.30 19.26
C LEU A 285 12.76 -7.03 18.71
N MET A 286 11.52 -7.14 18.25
CA MET A 286 10.72 -6.00 17.77
C MET A 286 9.48 -5.84 18.63
N LEU A 287 9.34 -4.68 19.26
CA LEU A 287 8.24 -4.36 20.17
C LEU A 287 7.55 -3.08 19.69
N GLY A 288 6.30 -3.22 19.25
CA GLY A 288 5.51 -2.11 18.74
C GLY A 288 4.24 -1.88 19.55
N SER A 289 4.08 -0.70 20.13
CA SER A 289 2.78 -0.27 20.63
C SER A 289 2.67 1.25 20.73
N GLU A 290 1.57 1.79 20.22
CA GLU A 290 1.29 3.22 20.36
C GLU A 290 1.01 3.62 21.81
N LYS A 291 0.58 2.67 22.66
CA LYS A 291 0.00 2.95 23.98
C LYS A 291 0.54 2.10 25.12
N TYR A 292 1.30 1.07 24.82
CA TYR A 292 1.80 0.15 25.82
C TYR A 292 3.21 0.53 26.31
N ASP A 293 3.44 0.35 27.61
CA ASP A 293 4.74 0.50 28.25
C ASP A 293 5.41 -0.88 28.39
N PHE A 294 6.63 -0.99 27.87
CA PHE A 294 7.44 -2.22 27.89
C PHE A 294 8.43 -2.30 29.07
N GLY A 295 8.53 -1.28 29.93
CA GLY A 295 9.46 -1.22 31.05
C GLY A 295 9.44 -2.46 31.95
N TRP A 296 8.24 -2.91 32.33
CA TRP A 296 8.05 -4.12 33.14
C TRP A 296 8.56 -5.38 32.46
N MET A 297 8.50 -5.46 31.12
CA MET A 297 8.92 -6.63 30.38
C MET A 297 10.45 -6.69 30.31
N TYR A 298 11.11 -5.55 30.11
CA TYR A 298 12.57 -5.48 30.11
C TYR A 298 13.17 -5.98 31.42
N ASP A 299 12.48 -5.83 32.56
CA ASP A 299 12.95 -6.36 33.86
C ASP A 299 12.91 -7.89 33.96
N HIS A 300 12.16 -8.56 33.08
CA HIS A 300 12.00 -10.02 33.09
C HIS A 300 12.72 -10.72 31.94
N LEU A 301 13.52 -10.01 31.13
CA LEU A 301 14.19 -10.59 29.96
C LEU A 301 15.71 -10.75 30.16
N GLU A 302 16.26 -11.89 29.76
CA GLU A 302 17.70 -12.12 29.64
C GLU A 302 18.01 -12.67 28.24
N LEU A 303 18.60 -11.82 27.40
CA LEU A 303 18.72 -11.98 25.95
C LEU A 303 20.20 -11.87 25.50
N PRO A 304 21.09 -12.80 25.89
CA PRO A 304 22.52 -12.66 25.62
C PRO A 304 22.87 -12.63 24.13
N GLY A 305 22.01 -13.21 23.29
CA GLY A 305 22.17 -13.22 21.83
C GLY A 305 21.70 -11.94 21.12
N LEU A 306 21.09 -10.97 21.83
CA LEU A 306 20.41 -9.84 21.21
C LEU A 306 21.37 -8.92 20.45
N ARG A 307 21.11 -8.76 19.14
CA ARG A 307 21.87 -7.89 18.22
C ARG A 307 21.04 -6.76 17.66
N ARG A 308 19.72 -6.92 17.57
CA ARG A 308 18.80 -5.94 17.04
C ARG A 308 17.61 -5.76 17.97
N LEU A 309 17.29 -4.50 18.24
CA LEU A 309 16.15 -4.09 19.03
C LEU A 309 15.36 -3.02 18.27
N ASP A 310 14.11 -3.31 17.99
CA ASP A 310 13.19 -2.37 17.37
C ASP A 310 12.13 -1.99 18.40
N VAL A 311 12.00 -0.70 18.69
CA VAL A 311 11.04 -0.20 19.68
C VAL A 311 10.20 0.90 19.06
N THR A 312 8.88 0.76 19.20
CA THR A 312 7.90 1.81 18.92
C THR A 312 7.06 2.01 20.18
N PRO A 313 7.58 2.63 21.27
CA PRO A 313 6.89 2.64 22.55
C PRO A 313 6.10 3.94 22.81
N LEU A 314 5.08 3.85 23.68
CA LEU A 314 4.39 5.03 24.21
C LEU A 314 5.32 5.88 25.10
N THR A 315 6.13 5.25 25.94
CA THR A 315 7.06 5.91 26.87
C THR A 315 8.45 5.34 26.64
N PHE A 316 9.47 6.18 26.71
CA PHE A 316 10.82 5.69 26.56
C PHE A 316 11.42 5.30 27.91
N HIS A 317 11.96 4.10 27.96
CA HIS A 317 12.52 3.47 29.15
C HIS A 317 14.00 3.16 28.94
N GLY A 318 14.80 4.18 28.63
CA GLY A 318 16.23 4.03 28.35
C GLY A 318 16.96 3.25 29.44
N LYS A 319 16.69 3.58 30.71
CA LYS A 319 17.26 2.88 31.86
C LYS A 319 16.85 1.41 31.95
N ASP A 320 15.62 1.06 31.53
CA ASP A 320 15.13 -0.32 31.62
C ASP A 320 15.73 -1.17 30.51
N ILE A 321 15.87 -0.59 29.30
CA ILE A 321 16.60 -1.20 28.18
C ILE A 321 18.08 -1.38 28.56
N GLU A 322 18.72 -0.36 29.14
CA GLU A 322 20.11 -0.45 29.62
C GLU A 322 20.28 -1.55 30.66
N ARG A 323 19.37 -1.64 31.66
CA ARG A 323 19.37 -2.70 32.68
C ARG A 323 19.22 -4.08 32.05
N MET A 324 18.31 -4.24 31.09
CA MET A 324 18.12 -5.50 30.37
C MET A 324 19.37 -5.89 29.56
N LEU A 325 19.94 -4.96 28.78
CA LEU A 325 21.14 -5.21 27.98
C LEU A 325 22.34 -5.55 28.86
N THR A 326 22.53 -4.82 29.97
CA THR A 326 23.59 -5.06 30.95
C THR A 326 23.45 -6.44 31.59
N ARG A 327 22.25 -6.78 32.10
CA ARG A 327 21.97 -8.09 32.70
C ARG A 327 22.18 -9.22 31.70
N SER A 328 21.83 -9.00 30.45
CA SER A 328 21.98 -9.99 29.38
C SER A 328 23.42 -10.12 28.86
N GLY A 329 24.29 -9.15 29.14
CA GLY A 329 25.60 -9.05 28.46
C GLY A 329 25.47 -8.91 26.94
N ALA A 330 24.34 -8.38 26.45
CA ALA A 330 24.02 -8.33 25.04
C ALA A 330 24.86 -7.28 24.30
N GLN A 331 25.32 -7.62 23.08
CA GLN A 331 26.07 -6.71 22.22
C GLN A 331 25.18 -6.17 21.10
N LEU A 332 24.32 -5.20 21.44
CA LEU A 332 23.39 -4.63 20.48
C LEU A 332 24.14 -3.92 19.35
N GLN A 333 23.82 -4.27 18.11
CA GLN A 333 24.45 -3.72 16.89
C GLN A 333 23.50 -2.78 16.14
N MET A 334 22.19 -2.99 16.25
CA MET A 334 21.15 -2.15 15.64
C MET A 334 20.07 -1.79 16.65
N LEU A 335 19.75 -0.51 16.69
CA LEU A 335 18.62 0.03 17.43
C LEU A 335 17.72 0.77 16.45
N ASN A 336 16.49 0.30 16.28
CA ASN A 336 15.46 1.02 15.54
C ASN A 336 14.50 1.67 16.52
N TRP A 337 14.41 2.99 16.44
CA TRP A 337 13.49 3.77 17.23
C TRP A 337 12.50 4.49 16.34
N VAL A 338 11.24 4.10 16.46
CA VAL A 338 10.16 4.64 15.65
C VAL A 338 9.20 5.42 16.55
N HIS A 339 8.90 6.66 16.14
CA HIS A 339 7.94 7.56 16.76
C HIS A 339 8.10 7.77 18.29
N PRO A 340 9.28 8.19 18.78
CA PRO A 340 9.44 8.62 20.17
C PRO A 340 8.41 9.69 20.56
N LYS A 341 7.98 9.64 21.82
CA LYS A 341 7.31 10.78 22.44
C LYS A 341 8.33 11.87 22.80
N ILE A 342 7.82 13.10 22.80
CA ILE A 342 8.53 14.31 23.25
C ILE A 342 8.93 14.17 24.73
N GLY A 343 10.10 14.70 25.07
CA GLY A 343 10.62 14.79 26.43
C GLY A 343 11.52 13.62 26.82
N HIS A 344 11.94 12.82 25.84
CA HIS A 344 12.77 11.64 26.04
C HIS A 344 14.16 11.76 25.40
N LEU A 345 14.51 12.93 24.85
CA LEU A 345 15.85 13.18 24.30
C LEU A 345 16.95 12.86 25.30
N GLU A 346 16.84 13.32 26.56
CA GLU A 346 17.86 13.06 27.59
C GLU A 346 18.02 11.57 27.89
N ASP A 347 16.91 10.85 28.01
CA ASP A 347 16.96 9.40 28.20
C ASP A 347 17.56 8.71 26.95
N THR A 348 17.24 9.19 25.74
CA THR A 348 17.81 8.72 24.47
C THR A 348 19.33 8.85 24.48
N ILE A 349 19.81 10.04 24.84
CA ILE A 349 21.23 10.36 24.95
C ILE A 349 21.88 9.46 25.98
N GLY A 350 21.27 9.33 27.16
CA GLY A 350 21.74 8.47 28.24
C GLY A 350 21.86 7.02 27.79
N LEU A 351 20.85 6.48 27.09
CA LEU A 351 20.90 5.13 26.55
C LEU A 351 22.01 5.00 25.50
N LEU A 352 22.08 5.88 24.49
CA LEU A 352 23.08 5.81 23.42
C LEU A 352 24.53 5.85 23.93
N HIS A 353 24.78 6.56 25.02
CA HIS A 353 26.10 6.66 25.66
C HIS A 353 26.33 5.59 26.74
N SER A 354 25.36 4.72 27.01
CA SER A 354 25.50 3.67 28.01
C SER A 354 26.51 2.58 27.56
N PRO A 355 27.27 1.98 28.49
CA PRO A 355 28.25 0.95 28.15
C PRO A 355 27.73 -0.23 27.31
N PRO A 356 26.50 -0.76 27.52
CA PRO A 356 25.97 -1.86 26.70
C PRO A 356 25.82 -1.52 25.21
N LEU A 357 25.72 -0.23 24.86
CA LEU A 357 25.55 0.24 23.48
C LEU A 357 26.86 0.64 22.78
N ASN A 358 28.02 0.36 23.39
CA ASN A 358 29.33 0.51 22.73
C ASN A 358 29.47 -0.34 21.45
N SER A 359 28.66 -1.40 21.33
CA SER A 359 28.60 -2.26 20.13
C SER A 359 27.65 -1.76 19.05
N LEU A 360 26.88 -0.69 19.31
CA LEU A 360 25.91 -0.15 18.37
C LEU A 360 26.61 0.34 17.10
N ARG A 361 26.08 -0.01 15.93
CA ARG A 361 26.65 0.39 14.63
C ARG A 361 25.62 1.04 13.72
N VAL A 362 24.35 0.68 13.88
CA VAL A 362 23.23 1.23 13.12
C VAL A 362 22.22 1.79 14.11
N PHE A 363 21.87 3.05 13.96
CA PHE A 363 20.81 3.68 14.71
C PHE A 363 19.80 4.28 13.74
N ARG A 364 18.59 3.73 13.72
CA ARG A 364 17.49 4.34 12.98
C ARG A 364 16.62 5.11 13.94
N TYR A 365 16.36 6.37 13.62
CA TYR A 365 15.49 7.23 14.41
C TYR A 365 14.44 7.85 13.49
N LEU A 366 13.17 7.48 13.67
CA LEU A 366 12.07 8.05 12.92
C LEU A 366 11.23 8.94 13.83
N ALA A 367 11.45 10.26 13.77
CA ALA A 367 10.68 11.23 14.54
C ALA A 367 9.19 11.18 14.17
N ASN A 368 8.32 11.47 15.14
CA ASN A 368 6.89 11.58 14.87
C ASN A 368 6.58 12.92 14.17
N ARG A 369 6.47 12.90 12.83
CA ARG A 369 6.20 14.09 11.99
C ARG A 369 4.93 14.85 12.36
N ASN A 370 3.99 14.22 13.08
CA ASN A 370 2.75 14.87 13.49
C ASN A 370 2.92 15.82 14.68
N ARG A 371 4.09 15.86 15.33
CA ARG A 371 4.37 16.72 16.48
C ARG A 371 5.39 17.79 16.10
N ARG A 372 5.10 19.06 16.42
CA ARG A 372 5.87 20.24 15.97
C ARG A 372 7.09 20.57 16.83
N ASP A 373 7.51 19.67 17.71
CA ASP A 373 8.42 20.00 18.82
C ASP A 373 9.87 19.51 18.60
N GLU A 374 10.78 20.06 19.42
CA GLU A 374 12.24 20.16 19.34
C GLU A 374 13.07 18.88 19.13
N GLU A 375 12.47 17.68 19.23
CA GLU A 375 13.15 16.40 19.02
C GLU A 375 13.21 16.01 17.52
N ALA A 376 13.65 16.96 16.70
CA ALA A 376 13.89 16.71 15.29
C ALA A 376 15.04 15.69 15.11
N PHE A 377 15.00 14.95 14.01
CA PHE A 377 16.09 14.05 13.60
C PHE A 377 17.47 14.73 13.65
N ALA A 378 17.54 16.03 13.34
CA ALA A 378 18.75 16.84 13.42
C ALA A 378 19.26 17.07 14.86
N ALA A 379 18.39 17.17 15.86
CA ALA A 379 18.79 17.34 17.25
C ALA A 379 19.45 16.06 17.77
N VAL A 380 18.84 14.90 17.50
CA VAL A 380 19.41 13.60 17.86
C VAL A 380 20.73 13.35 17.12
N ALA A 381 20.87 13.79 15.87
CA ALA A 381 22.11 13.66 15.09
C ALA A 381 23.35 14.22 15.81
N GLN A 382 23.19 15.31 16.57
CA GLN A 382 24.30 15.98 17.27
C GLN A 382 24.82 15.18 18.48
N VAL A 383 24.00 14.27 18.99
CA VAL A 383 24.29 13.47 20.18
C VAL A 383 24.45 11.99 19.86
N VAL A 384 24.41 11.60 18.58
CA VAL A 384 24.73 10.23 18.16
C VAL A 384 26.22 9.95 18.44
N PRO A 385 26.54 8.88 19.19
CA PRO A 385 27.93 8.53 19.47
C PRO A 385 28.73 8.24 18.19
N PRO A 386 30.04 8.56 18.16
CA PRO A 386 30.87 8.42 16.96
C PRO A 386 31.09 6.96 16.50
N HIS A 387 30.81 5.96 17.35
CA HIS A 387 30.91 4.55 16.96
C HIS A 387 29.71 4.05 16.16
N VAL A 388 28.61 4.81 16.12
CA VAL A 388 27.46 4.55 15.25
C VAL A 388 27.82 4.95 13.83
N ARG A 389 27.89 3.98 12.91
CA ARG A 389 28.35 4.18 11.53
C ARG A 389 27.25 4.71 10.62
N VAL A 390 26.01 4.31 10.88
CA VAL A 390 24.84 4.68 10.08
C VAL A 390 23.77 5.21 11.01
N TYR A 391 23.39 6.47 10.78
CA TYR A 391 22.28 7.15 11.44
C TYR A 391 21.31 7.65 10.37
N THR A 392 20.07 7.18 10.38
CA THR A 392 19.12 7.40 9.28
C THR A 392 17.66 7.36 9.74
N GLU A 393 16.77 8.05 9.02
CA GLU A 393 15.31 7.86 9.14
C GLU A 393 14.84 6.68 8.26
N CYS A 394 15.62 6.34 7.23
CA CYS A 394 15.27 5.39 6.19
C CYS A 394 15.45 3.94 6.66
N CYS A 395 14.38 3.15 6.59
CA CYS A 395 14.44 1.73 6.95
C CYS A 395 15.41 0.95 6.05
N TYR A 396 15.41 1.20 4.74
CA TYR A 396 16.26 0.46 3.79
C TYR A 396 17.74 0.64 4.05
N GLU A 397 18.15 1.87 4.33
CA GLU A 397 19.54 2.19 4.61
C GLU A 397 20.00 1.51 5.91
N ALA A 398 19.16 1.55 6.95
CA ALA A 398 19.44 0.88 8.21
C ALA A 398 19.55 -0.65 8.03
N GLU A 399 18.63 -1.27 7.32
CA GLU A 399 18.65 -2.72 7.02
C GLU A 399 19.89 -3.11 6.20
N ALA A 400 20.19 -2.35 5.14
CA ALA A 400 21.36 -2.59 4.31
C ALA A 400 22.65 -2.51 5.14
N ALA A 401 22.77 -1.49 5.99
CA ALA A 401 23.91 -1.33 6.89
C ALA A 401 24.03 -2.49 7.89
N PHE A 402 22.92 -2.93 8.49
CA PHE A 402 22.92 -4.04 9.43
C PHE A 402 23.32 -5.37 8.79
N ARG A 403 22.87 -5.62 7.55
CA ARG A 403 23.29 -6.81 6.77
C ARG A 403 24.77 -6.79 6.43
N GLN A 404 25.33 -5.63 6.08
CA GLN A 404 26.77 -5.51 5.81
C GLN A 404 27.62 -5.88 7.03
N LEU A 405 27.13 -5.66 8.25
CA LEU A 405 27.82 -6.11 9.48
C LEU A 405 27.86 -7.64 9.60
N HIS A 406 26.84 -8.34 9.10
CA HIS A 406 26.76 -9.80 9.13
C HIS A 406 27.64 -10.44 8.06
N ILE A 407 27.63 -9.91 6.83
CA ILE A 407 28.46 -10.42 5.72
C ILE A 407 29.94 -10.37 6.09
N ARG A 408 30.41 -9.28 6.72
CA ARG A 408 31.83 -9.12 7.09
C ARG A 408 32.34 -10.19 8.06
N LYS A 409 31.48 -10.71 8.94
CA LYS A 409 31.87 -11.80 9.87
C LYS A 409 32.14 -13.11 9.13
N PHE A 410 31.44 -13.38 8.04
CA PHE A 410 31.66 -14.56 7.21
C PHE A 410 32.92 -14.43 6.35
N THR A 411 33.22 -13.24 5.84
CA THR A 411 34.42 -13.00 5.03
C THR A 411 35.70 -12.79 5.84
N SER A 412 35.63 -12.52 7.15
CA SER A 412 36.80 -12.35 8.03
C SER A 412 37.35 -13.65 8.60
N LEU A 413 36.69 -14.78 8.36
CA LEU A 413 37.34 -16.09 8.48
C LEU A 413 38.35 -16.16 7.32
N GLY A 414 39.65 -16.27 7.64
CA GLY A 414 40.77 -16.04 6.72
C GLY A 414 40.69 -16.77 5.37
N PRO A 415 41.55 -16.41 4.40
CA PRO A 415 41.51 -17.02 3.06
C PRO A 415 41.47 -18.55 3.20
N PHE A 416 40.43 -19.15 2.62
CA PHE A 416 40.33 -20.60 2.48
C PHE A 416 41.63 -21.07 1.81
N ASP A 417 42.49 -21.73 2.58
CA ASP A 417 43.72 -22.31 2.06
C ASP A 417 43.29 -23.45 1.13
N GLY A 418 43.37 -23.19 -0.17
CA GLY A 418 42.85 -24.04 -1.22
C GLY A 418 43.63 -25.35 -1.33
N THR A 419 43.36 -26.31 -0.45
CA THR A 419 43.75 -27.72 -0.61
C THR A 419 42.67 -28.68 -0.14
N CYS A 420 41.48 -28.62 -0.75
CA CYS A 420 40.62 -29.81 -0.82
C CYS A 420 41.16 -30.75 -1.91
N LYS A 421 41.96 -31.74 -1.50
CA LYS A 421 42.34 -32.89 -2.34
C LYS A 421 41.13 -33.82 -2.49
N LEU A 422 40.38 -33.69 -3.58
CA LEU A 422 39.62 -34.80 -4.16
C LEU A 422 40.61 -35.68 -4.93
N ALA A 423 40.73 -36.94 -4.49
CA ALA A 423 41.59 -37.94 -5.10
C ALA A 423 40.94 -38.52 -6.37
N LEU A 424 41.58 -38.31 -7.53
CA LEU A 424 41.54 -39.21 -8.70
C LEU A 424 42.93 -39.21 -9.36
N PRO A 425 43.35 -40.31 -10.03
CA PRO A 425 44.75 -40.69 -10.12
C PRO A 425 45.55 -40.04 -11.26
N SER A 426 46.74 -39.60 -10.89
CA SER A 426 48.01 -39.47 -11.62
C SER A 426 48.05 -39.56 -13.16
N LEU A 427 48.59 -38.49 -13.78
CA LEU A 427 49.65 -38.57 -14.79
C LEU A 427 50.55 -37.32 -14.68
N SER A 428 51.85 -37.58 -14.60
CA SER A 428 53.03 -36.67 -14.59
C SER A 428 53.06 -35.71 -15.81
N SER A 429 53.70 -34.53 -15.84
CA SER A 429 55.05 -34.16 -15.39
C SER A 429 55.34 -32.63 -15.56
N VAL A 430 56.15 -32.08 -14.63
CA VAL A 430 57.25 -31.08 -14.78
C VAL A 430 56.94 -29.59 -15.08
N GLY A 431 57.46 -28.69 -14.21
CA GLY A 431 57.85 -27.31 -14.53
C GLY A 431 57.59 -26.26 -13.42
N PRO A 432 58.61 -25.52 -12.90
CA PRO A 432 58.50 -24.80 -11.62
C PRO A 432 58.27 -23.28 -11.70
N GLN A 433 57.81 -22.73 -10.56
CA GLN A 433 58.01 -21.36 -10.00
C GLN A 433 57.56 -20.13 -10.80
N ASP A 434 56.63 -19.35 -10.24
CA ASP A 434 57.01 -18.09 -9.56
C ASP A 434 55.84 -17.49 -8.76
N SER A 435 56.14 -17.12 -7.52
CA SER A 435 55.21 -16.53 -6.55
C SER A 435 55.28 -15.01 -6.60
N ILE A 436 54.17 -14.34 -6.94
CA ILE A 436 54.01 -12.90 -6.72
C ILE A 436 52.83 -12.67 -5.78
N ARG A 437 53.15 -12.22 -4.56
CA ARG A 437 52.18 -11.74 -3.56
C ARG A 437 51.64 -10.38 -3.99
N PHE A 438 50.32 -10.26 -4.16
CA PHE A 438 49.64 -8.97 -4.20
C PHE A 438 48.77 -8.80 -2.95
N ARG A 439 49.06 -7.76 -2.15
CA ARG A 439 48.18 -7.22 -1.12
C ARG A 439 47.11 -6.34 -1.80
N PRO A 440 45.82 -6.46 -1.48
CA PRO A 440 44.86 -5.41 -1.81
C PRO A 440 44.72 -4.46 -0.62
N SER A 441 45.20 -3.22 -0.79
CA SER A 441 44.79 -2.07 0.02
C SER A 441 43.43 -1.59 -0.48
N PHE A 442 42.38 -1.82 0.31
CA PHE A 442 41.07 -1.19 0.11
C PHE A 442 40.93 -0.04 1.11
N GLU A 443 41.04 1.19 0.63
CA GLU A 443 40.43 2.35 1.27
C GLU A 443 39.25 2.78 0.39
N ALA A 444 38.04 2.77 0.95
CA ALA A 444 36.86 3.33 0.33
C ALA A 444 36.77 4.83 0.69
N PRO A 445 36.35 5.71 -0.23
CA PRO A 445 36.31 7.14 0.02
C PRO A 445 35.20 7.49 1.03
N THR A 446 35.58 8.18 2.09
CA THR A 446 34.68 8.80 3.05
C THR A 446 34.00 10.02 2.42
N PHE A 447 32.66 9.99 2.33
CA PHE A 447 31.84 11.18 2.07
C PHE A 447 31.92 12.12 3.28
N ARG A 448 32.81 13.12 3.21
CA ARG A 448 32.89 14.25 4.14
C ARG A 448 33.34 15.46 3.34
N GLU A 449 32.39 16.32 2.95
CA GLU A 449 32.54 17.77 2.64
C GLU A 449 31.49 18.22 1.60
N ILE A 450 30.23 18.47 2.04
CA ILE A 450 29.35 19.48 1.40
C ILE A 450 28.52 20.29 2.44
N ALA A 451 28.52 19.95 3.73
CA ALA A 451 27.64 20.60 4.71
C ALA A 451 28.35 21.49 5.75
N ALA A 452 29.24 22.39 5.32
CA ALA A 452 29.83 23.39 6.24
C ALA A 452 30.40 24.63 5.53
N THR A 453 29.63 25.32 4.69
CA THR A 453 30.00 26.69 4.29
C THR A 453 28.78 27.53 3.93
N ARG A 454 28.04 27.99 4.93
CA ARG A 454 27.21 29.22 4.89
C ARG A 454 26.78 29.56 6.31
N TYR A 455 26.75 30.86 6.62
CA TYR A 455 26.46 31.48 7.92
C TYR A 455 27.65 31.69 8.88
N ARG A 456 28.46 32.69 8.55
CA ARG A 456 29.01 33.64 9.53
C ARG A 456 28.64 35.06 9.10
N SER A 457 28.37 35.90 10.10
CA SER A 457 28.17 37.36 10.06
C SER A 457 26.74 37.87 9.89
N THR A 458 26.02 38.11 10.99
CA THR A 458 25.91 39.46 11.58
C THR A 458 25.18 39.39 12.94
N GLN A 459 25.89 39.77 14.01
CA GLN A 459 25.30 40.24 15.26
C GLN A 459 25.13 41.76 15.15
N LEU A 460 24.00 42.29 15.60
CA LEU A 460 23.83 43.48 16.46
C LEU A 460 22.41 44.04 16.28
N PHE A 461 21.56 43.87 17.30
CA PHE A 461 20.71 44.88 17.96
C PHE A 461 19.58 44.18 18.74
N SER A 462 19.59 44.34 20.07
CA SER A 462 18.40 44.18 20.92
C SER A 462 17.41 45.33 20.67
N PRO A 463 16.12 45.18 21.02
CA PRO A 463 15.74 45.60 22.38
C PRO A 463 14.66 44.73 23.05
N ALA A 464 14.54 44.97 24.36
CA ALA A 464 13.60 44.36 25.27
C ALA A 464 12.27 45.14 25.37
N ALA A 465 11.25 44.41 25.86
CA ALA A 465 10.21 44.80 26.82
C ALA A 465 8.92 45.52 26.35
N ASN A 466 7.83 44.84 26.74
CA ASN A 466 6.61 45.34 27.41
C ASN A 466 5.48 46.07 26.63
N ALA A 467 4.39 45.31 26.48
CA ALA A 467 3.11 45.49 27.20
C ALA A 467 1.98 46.38 26.62
N GLN A 468 0.77 45.84 26.81
CA GLN A 468 -0.56 46.47 26.98
C GLN A 468 -1.47 46.73 25.76
N ASN A 469 -2.53 45.92 25.71
CA ASN A 469 -3.96 46.29 25.61
C ASN A 469 -4.32 47.64 24.98
N THR A 470 -5.15 47.61 23.93
CA THR A 470 -6.45 48.31 23.87
C THR A 470 -7.23 47.94 22.60
N THR A 471 -8.47 47.49 22.78
CA THR A 471 -9.59 47.56 21.80
C THR A 471 -9.98 49.02 21.54
N PRO A 472 -10.51 49.43 20.36
CA PRO A 472 -11.97 49.39 20.17
C PRO A 472 -12.53 49.32 18.71
N SER A 473 -13.77 48.81 18.64
CA SER A 473 -14.93 49.16 17.77
C SER A 473 -14.79 49.39 16.25
N SER A 474 -15.57 48.59 15.50
CA SER A 474 -16.00 48.77 14.11
C SER A 474 -16.70 50.10 13.80
N PRO A 475 -16.76 50.47 12.51
CA PRO A 475 -18.08 50.70 11.91
C PRO A 475 -18.29 50.03 10.53
N VAL A 476 -19.57 49.81 10.27
CA VAL A 476 -20.20 49.24 9.08
C VAL A 476 -19.93 50.10 7.83
N GLY A 477 -19.49 49.47 6.73
CA GLY A 477 -19.28 50.10 5.42
C GLY A 477 -19.94 49.32 4.29
N GLN A 478 -20.72 50.02 3.46
CA GLN A 478 -21.53 49.51 2.35
C GLN A 478 -20.69 49.00 1.16
N ALA A 479 -21.11 47.90 0.55
CA ALA A 479 -20.46 47.30 -0.62
C ALA A 479 -20.81 48.06 -1.92
N SER A 480 -19.80 48.60 -2.59
CA SER A 480 -19.87 49.13 -3.95
C SER A 480 -19.54 48.04 -4.99
N ARG A 481 -20.48 47.86 -5.92
CA ARG A 481 -20.45 46.91 -7.05
C ARG A 481 -19.53 47.45 -8.16
N ILE A 482 -18.49 46.71 -8.55
CA ILE A 482 -17.69 46.99 -9.76
C ILE A 482 -17.88 45.83 -10.74
N GLN A 483 -18.43 46.15 -11.93
CA GLN A 483 -18.54 45.25 -13.08
C GLN A 483 -17.24 45.30 -13.90
N THR A 484 -16.64 44.15 -14.18
CA THR A 484 -15.60 44.02 -15.21
C THR A 484 -16.15 43.23 -16.40
N ARG A 485 -16.05 43.83 -17.59
CA ARG A 485 -16.44 43.23 -18.88
C ARG A 485 -15.29 42.37 -19.42
N THR A 486 -15.60 41.18 -19.93
CA THR A 486 -14.72 40.36 -20.76
C THR A 486 -15.36 40.12 -22.13
N THR A 487 -14.56 40.14 -23.20
CA THR A 487 -14.97 39.96 -24.61
C THR A 487 -14.61 38.54 -25.10
N PRO A 488 -15.43 37.88 -25.97
CA PRO A 488 -15.16 36.53 -26.45
C PRO A 488 -14.45 36.48 -27.82
N ILE A 489 -13.64 35.44 -28.04
CA ILE A 489 -12.99 35.07 -29.32
C ILE A 489 -13.66 33.79 -29.86
N ASP A 490 -13.89 33.76 -31.18
CA ASP A 490 -14.71 32.79 -31.93
C ASP A 490 -13.83 32.00 -32.93
N VAL A 491 -14.02 30.67 -33.07
CA VAL A 491 -13.35 29.85 -34.12
C VAL A 491 -14.29 28.79 -34.71
N ARG A 492 -14.44 28.81 -36.05
CA ARG A 492 -15.33 27.94 -36.86
C ARG A 492 -14.60 26.81 -37.62
N ARG A 493 -15.16 25.60 -37.45
CA ARG A 493 -15.41 24.39 -38.31
C ARG A 493 -14.78 24.13 -39.71
N ARG A 494 -14.72 22.80 -40.00
CA ARG A 494 -15.06 21.97 -41.22
C ARG A 494 -13.83 21.18 -41.76
N GLY A 495 -13.85 19.91 -42.22
CA GLY A 495 -14.87 18.88 -42.51
C GLY A 495 -14.51 18.11 -43.81
N ILE A 496 -14.79 16.77 -43.86
CA ILE A 496 -15.32 15.97 -45.03
C ILE A 496 -14.38 15.14 -45.98
N PHE A 497 -14.62 13.80 -45.97
CA PHE A 497 -14.58 12.69 -46.99
C PHE A 497 -13.26 12.28 -47.71
N GLY A 498 -12.95 11.02 -48.06
CA GLY A 498 -13.59 9.68 -47.95
C GLY A 498 -13.04 8.68 -49.01
N ARG A 499 -13.27 7.36 -48.81
CA ARG A 499 -13.19 6.18 -49.77
C ARG A 499 -11.78 5.56 -50.08
N ILE A 500 -11.51 4.23 -50.20
CA ILE A 500 -12.27 3.01 -50.59
C ILE A 500 -11.55 1.70 -50.09
N PHE A 501 -12.36 0.70 -49.67
CA PHE A 501 -12.27 -0.80 -49.55
C PHE A 501 -10.94 -1.60 -49.65
N SER A 502 -10.79 -2.88 -49.24
CA SER A 502 -11.30 -3.80 -48.19
C SER A 502 -10.82 -5.23 -48.56
N SER A 503 -10.68 -6.13 -47.57
CA SER A 503 -10.86 -7.60 -47.59
C SER A 503 -9.66 -8.59 -47.70
N ILE A 504 -9.36 -9.28 -46.56
CA ILE A 504 -9.38 -10.76 -46.27
C ILE A 504 -8.40 -11.69 -47.07
N PRO A 505 -7.95 -12.92 -46.63
CA PRO A 505 -7.88 -13.64 -45.33
C PRO A 505 -6.50 -14.28 -44.97
N LEU A 506 -6.45 -14.84 -43.76
CA LEU A 506 -5.60 -15.96 -43.29
C LEU A 506 -5.42 -17.13 -44.28
N ARG A 507 -4.18 -17.66 -44.37
CA ARG A 507 -3.91 -19.07 -44.75
C ARG A 507 -2.74 -19.66 -43.95
N ARG A 508 -2.98 -20.86 -43.40
CA ARG A 508 -1.99 -21.89 -43.06
C ARG A 508 -1.36 -22.45 -44.35
N ASN A 509 -0.06 -22.76 -44.34
CA ASN A 509 0.47 -24.05 -44.77
C ASN A 509 1.98 -24.21 -44.47
N LEU A 510 2.33 -25.46 -44.19
CA LEU A 510 3.64 -26.05 -43.90
C LEU A 510 4.66 -25.87 -45.04
N THR A 511 5.97 -25.87 -44.72
CA THR A 511 6.90 -26.96 -45.10
C THR A 511 8.29 -26.82 -44.47
N ARG A 512 8.81 -27.97 -44.03
CA ARG A 512 10.22 -28.31 -43.73
C ARG A 512 11.16 -27.98 -44.90
N SER A 513 12.39 -27.57 -44.58
CA SER A 513 13.59 -27.97 -45.32
C SER A 513 14.85 -27.93 -44.45
N HIS A 514 15.58 -29.04 -44.43
CA HIS A 514 17.01 -29.15 -44.12
C HIS A 514 17.84 -28.58 -45.29
N PRO A 515 19.09 -28.15 -45.06
CA PRO A 515 20.28 -28.94 -45.49
C PRO A 515 21.42 -28.91 -44.44
N THR A 516 22.07 -30.03 -44.09
CA THR A 516 23.26 -30.69 -44.70
C THR A 516 24.56 -29.86 -44.73
N HIS A 517 25.60 -30.48 -44.15
CA HIS A 517 27.03 -30.17 -44.20
C HIS A 517 27.55 -29.87 -45.62
N ASP A 518 28.52 -28.94 -45.74
CA ASP A 518 29.86 -29.32 -46.21
C ASP A 518 30.94 -28.25 -45.99
N THR A 519 32.15 -28.78 -45.78
CA THR A 519 33.45 -28.15 -45.54
C THR A 519 34.06 -27.46 -46.76
N THR A 520 34.86 -26.39 -46.55
CA THR A 520 36.27 -26.19 -46.98
C THR A 520 36.64 -24.73 -47.28
N ASN A 521 37.92 -24.43 -46.99
CA ASN A 521 38.77 -23.31 -47.44
C ASN A 521 38.92 -22.07 -46.53
N ALA A 522 40.03 -22.12 -45.78
CA ALA A 522 40.79 -20.97 -45.28
C ALA A 522 41.37 -20.12 -46.45
N PRO A 523 41.73 -18.85 -46.16
CA PRO A 523 43.16 -18.54 -46.14
C PRO A 523 43.58 -17.67 -44.95
N ALA A 524 44.91 -17.61 -44.81
CA ALA A 524 45.71 -17.23 -43.66
C ALA A 524 45.85 -15.73 -43.38
N ASN A 525 46.43 -15.48 -42.19
CA ASN A 525 47.19 -14.32 -41.72
C ASN A 525 46.42 -13.05 -41.31
N ASN A 526 46.30 -12.86 -40.00
CA ASN A 526 47.07 -11.84 -39.25
C ASN A 526 46.77 -11.96 -37.75
N ASP A 527 47.74 -12.47 -36.98
CA ASP A 527 47.76 -12.38 -35.51
C ASP A 527 48.19 -10.97 -35.08
N PRO A 528 47.43 -10.26 -34.23
CA PRO A 528 47.96 -9.19 -33.42
C PRO A 528 48.40 -9.72 -32.05
N THR A 529 49.56 -9.25 -31.65
CA THR A 529 50.30 -9.55 -30.42
C THR A 529 49.54 -9.29 -29.12
N LEU A 530 49.79 -10.15 -28.14
CA LEU A 530 49.10 -10.33 -26.86
C LEU A 530 49.44 -9.28 -25.77
N ASP A 531 49.73 -8.03 -26.13
CA ASP A 531 50.11 -6.97 -25.18
C ASP A 531 49.22 -5.72 -25.19
N GLU A 532 48.20 -5.65 -26.05
CA GLU A 532 47.18 -4.59 -26.00
C GLU A 532 45.84 -5.18 -25.55
N ILE A 533 45.53 -5.07 -24.26
CA ILE A 533 44.21 -4.82 -23.64
C ILE A 533 44.37 -5.11 -22.13
N ARG A 534 44.77 -4.09 -21.38
CA ARG A 534 44.50 -4.00 -19.94
C ARG A 534 43.74 -2.70 -19.71
N GLN A 535 42.42 -2.74 -19.89
CA GLN A 535 41.57 -1.64 -19.42
C GLN A 535 41.28 -1.85 -17.92
N PRO A 536 41.32 -0.79 -17.10
CA PRO A 536 41.00 -0.89 -15.68
C PRO A 536 39.52 -1.26 -15.49
N PRO A 537 39.17 -2.05 -14.46
CA PRO A 537 37.83 -2.61 -14.26
C PRO A 537 36.71 -1.55 -14.15
N ASN A 538 37.05 -0.31 -13.79
CA ASN A 538 36.08 0.78 -13.70
C ASN A 538 35.56 1.22 -15.08
N VAL A 539 36.37 1.12 -16.14
CA VAL A 539 35.97 1.50 -17.51
C VAL A 539 34.97 0.49 -18.07
N VAL A 540 35.10 -0.78 -17.71
CA VAL A 540 34.15 -1.84 -18.11
C VAL A 540 32.81 -1.65 -17.41
N LEU A 541 32.80 -1.26 -16.13
CA LEU A 541 31.57 -0.99 -15.40
C LEU A 541 30.84 0.25 -15.94
N ASP A 542 31.55 1.33 -16.25
CA ASP A 542 30.96 2.55 -16.84
C ASP A 542 30.42 2.28 -18.25
N GLN A 543 31.10 1.44 -19.05
CA GLN A 543 30.60 1.02 -20.35
C GLN A 543 29.35 0.14 -20.23
N ILE A 544 29.27 -0.74 -19.23
CA ILE A 544 28.09 -1.56 -18.95
C ILE A 544 26.93 -0.68 -18.47
N LEU A 545 27.17 0.27 -17.57
CA LEU A 545 26.15 1.21 -17.07
C LEU A 545 25.64 2.12 -18.20
N HIS A 546 26.53 2.63 -19.04
CA HIS A 546 26.15 3.42 -20.21
C HIS A 546 25.38 2.57 -21.25
N ALA A 547 25.75 1.30 -21.46
CA ALA A 547 25.00 0.39 -22.32
C ALA A 547 23.61 0.06 -21.75
N ILE A 548 23.50 -0.10 -20.43
CA ILE A 548 22.22 -0.26 -19.73
C ILE A 548 21.36 0.99 -19.92
N GLU A 549 21.90 2.20 -19.67
CA GLU A 549 21.18 3.46 -19.88
C GLU A 549 20.71 3.64 -21.32
N GLN A 550 21.55 3.32 -22.32
CA GLN A 550 21.15 3.39 -23.72
C GLN A 550 20.05 2.37 -24.05
N GLN A 551 20.14 1.15 -23.53
CA GLN A 551 19.12 0.12 -23.73
C GLN A 551 17.80 0.51 -23.05
N THR A 552 17.83 1.09 -21.85
CA THR A 552 16.66 1.63 -21.15
C THR A 552 16.00 2.72 -21.98
N ARG A 553 16.76 3.66 -22.56
CA ARG A 553 16.20 4.70 -23.45
C ARG A 553 15.54 4.12 -24.70
N VAL A 554 16.10 3.05 -25.28
CA VAL A 554 15.49 2.36 -26.43
C VAL A 554 14.22 1.60 -26.03
N GLN A 555 14.19 1.00 -24.83
CA GLN A 555 13.00 0.36 -24.27
C GLN A 555 11.90 1.37 -23.96
N ASP A 556 12.23 2.52 -23.36
CA ASP A 556 11.29 3.61 -23.11
C ASP A 556 10.72 4.16 -24.41
N GLN A 557 11.54 4.34 -25.44
CA GLN A 557 11.08 4.72 -26.78
C GLN A 557 10.18 3.64 -27.41
N GLY A 558 10.50 2.36 -27.21
CA GLY A 558 9.68 1.25 -27.67
C GLY A 558 8.33 1.17 -26.94
N LEU A 559 8.33 1.39 -25.62
CA LEU A 559 7.14 1.41 -24.78
C LEU A 559 6.27 2.63 -25.09
N ASN A 560 6.87 3.80 -25.34
CA ASN A 560 6.17 4.99 -25.80
C ASN A 560 5.52 4.75 -27.17
N ARG A 561 6.24 4.13 -28.12
CA ARG A 561 5.67 3.74 -29.43
C ARG A 561 4.56 2.70 -29.32
N LEU A 562 4.68 1.73 -28.41
CA LEU A 562 3.65 0.74 -28.14
C LEU A 562 2.42 1.40 -27.50
N THR A 563 2.63 2.34 -26.58
CA THR A 563 1.57 3.11 -25.92
C THR A 563 0.87 4.01 -26.92
N GLU A 564 1.61 4.69 -27.81
CA GLU A 564 1.04 5.43 -28.94
C GLU A 564 0.25 4.52 -29.90
N ALA A 565 0.74 3.31 -30.18
CA ALA A 565 0.04 2.32 -31.00
C ALA A 565 -1.23 1.78 -30.31
N ILE A 566 -1.20 1.61 -28.98
CA ILE A 566 -2.36 1.18 -28.17
C ILE A 566 -3.40 2.31 -28.08
N ILE A 567 -2.98 3.56 -27.91
CA ILE A 567 -3.86 4.75 -27.95
C ILE A 567 -4.48 4.91 -29.36
N GLN A 568 -3.71 4.63 -30.41
CA GLN A 568 -4.24 4.56 -31.77
C GLN A 568 -5.19 3.38 -32.00
N ALA A 569 -5.01 2.25 -31.30
CA ALA A 569 -5.87 1.07 -31.43
C ALA A 569 -7.15 1.14 -30.58
N SER A 570 -7.16 1.92 -29.51
CA SER A 570 -8.28 2.04 -28.55
C SER A 570 -9.24 3.19 -28.85
N SER A 571 -9.00 3.93 -29.93
CA SER A 571 -9.81 5.09 -30.34
C SER A 571 -10.90 4.77 -31.39
N TYR A 572 -11.35 3.52 -31.51
CA TYR A 572 -12.58 3.20 -32.25
C TYR A 572 -13.72 2.80 -31.29
N PRO A 573 -14.87 3.53 -31.34
CA PRO A 573 -16.08 3.12 -30.64
C PRO A 573 -16.77 1.98 -31.38
N SER A 574 -17.24 1.02 -30.61
CA SER A 574 -18.32 0.13 -30.98
C SER A 574 -19.62 0.94 -31.08
N ASP A 575 -20.49 0.60 -32.03
CA ASP A 575 -21.82 0.08 -31.70
C ASP A 575 -22.68 -0.02 -32.97
N ASP A 576 -22.97 -1.26 -33.32
CA ASP A 576 -24.30 -1.84 -33.55
C ASP A 576 -25.45 -0.90 -33.99
N ASP A 577 -25.81 -1.14 -35.24
CA ASP A 577 -27.12 -1.21 -35.90
C ASP A 577 -28.42 -1.02 -35.08
N ASP A 578 -29.22 -0.05 -35.56
CA ASP A 578 -30.67 -0.17 -35.72
C ASP A 578 -30.98 -0.98 -37.00
N ASP A 579 -31.70 -2.08 -36.87
CA ASP A 579 -32.16 -2.94 -37.97
C ASP A 579 -33.50 -2.42 -38.57
N PRO A 580 -33.57 -2.04 -39.86
CA PRO A 580 -34.77 -1.50 -40.49
C PRO A 580 -35.71 -2.57 -41.10
N ASN A 581 -35.57 -3.87 -40.80
CA ASN A 581 -36.41 -4.92 -41.42
C ASN A 581 -37.15 -5.82 -40.44
N SER A 582 -38.14 -5.29 -39.72
CA SER A 582 -39.22 -6.10 -39.13
C SER A 582 -40.60 -5.75 -39.72
N PRO A 583 -41.45 -6.76 -39.99
CA PRO A 583 -42.66 -6.60 -40.79
C PRO A 583 -43.87 -6.12 -39.98
N ALA A 584 -44.77 -5.45 -40.68
CA ALA A 584 -45.99 -4.81 -40.19
C ALA A 584 -47.14 -5.78 -39.86
N ALA A 585 -47.97 -5.39 -38.85
CA ALA A 585 -49.45 -5.30 -38.86
C ALA A 585 -50.03 -5.30 -37.42
N PRO A 586 -51.27 -4.85 -37.15
CA PRO A 586 -52.05 -3.73 -37.70
C PRO A 586 -52.57 -2.77 -36.59
N GLY A 587 -53.28 -1.70 -36.98
CA GLY A 587 -53.55 -0.50 -36.17
C GLY A 587 -54.83 -0.44 -35.31
N SER A 588 -55.02 0.73 -34.71
CA SER A 588 -56.27 1.47 -34.37
C SER A 588 -55.86 2.69 -33.52
N THR A 589 -56.05 3.96 -33.94
CA THR A 589 -57.21 4.86 -33.67
C THR A 589 -57.68 4.80 -32.21
N GLU A 590 -57.86 5.87 -31.44
CA GLU A 590 -58.35 7.23 -31.73
C GLU A 590 -58.19 8.11 -30.47
N GLU A 591 -58.24 9.43 -30.63
CA GLU A 591 -58.34 10.46 -29.59
C GLU A 591 -59.68 10.41 -28.84
N ALA A 592 -59.72 10.85 -27.58
CA ALA A 592 -60.67 11.87 -27.08
C ALA A 592 -60.49 12.15 -25.56
N ASP A 593 -60.50 13.45 -25.23
CA ASP A 593 -60.76 14.03 -23.91
C ASP A 593 -62.12 13.59 -23.32
N VAL A 594 -62.27 13.69 -21.99
CA VAL A 594 -63.40 14.33 -21.26
C VAL A 594 -63.34 14.02 -19.74
N ASP A 595 -63.42 15.11 -18.96
CA ASP A 595 -63.92 15.34 -17.59
C ASP A 595 -64.02 14.23 -16.52
N GLY A 596 -63.43 14.56 -15.35
CA GLY A 596 -64.24 14.76 -14.14
C GLY A 596 -64.38 13.61 -13.13
N PRO A 597 -64.69 13.91 -11.85
CA PRO A 597 -64.11 13.24 -10.70
C PRO A 597 -65.10 12.37 -9.88
N ASN A 598 -64.56 11.80 -8.78
CA ASN A 598 -65.19 11.36 -7.52
C ASN A 598 -65.32 9.86 -7.19
N ASP A 599 -64.89 9.61 -5.94
CA ASP A 599 -65.42 8.75 -4.89
C ASP A 599 -65.14 7.24 -4.86
N ASP A 600 -64.39 6.87 -3.81
CA ASP A 600 -64.70 5.87 -2.78
C ASP A 600 -65.52 4.63 -3.19
N ALA A 601 -64.89 3.46 -3.10
CA ALA A 601 -65.19 2.44 -2.07
C ALA A 601 -64.72 1.03 -2.48
N GLN A 602 -64.00 0.40 -1.53
CA GLN A 602 -64.19 -0.97 -1.05
C GLN A 602 -64.10 -2.22 -1.96
N PHE A 603 -63.21 -3.12 -1.50
CA PHE A 603 -63.30 -4.58 -1.42
C PHE A 603 -63.21 -5.47 -2.69
N SER A 604 -62.13 -6.27 -2.71
CA SER A 604 -62.02 -7.74 -2.94
C SER A 604 -60.79 -8.02 -3.81
N ASP A 605 -59.72 -8.60 -3.28
CA ASP A 605 -59.51 -10.03 -3.00
C ASP A 605 -59.57 -10.90 -4.26
N THR A 606 -58.44 -10.98 -5.00
CA THR A 606 -58.11 -12.15 -5.82
C THR A 606 -56.60 -12.34 -5.94
N SER A 607 -56.20 -13.54 -5.54
CA SER A 607 -54.94 -14.25 -5.72
C SER A 607 -54.21 -14.04 -7.06
N TYR A 608 -52.89 -13.86 -7.01
CA TYR A 608 -51.97 -14.25 -8.09
C TYR A 608 -50.85 -15.14 -7.57
N GLY A 609 -50.75 -16.32 -8.17
CA GLY A 609 -49.84 -17.38 -7.83
C GLY A 609 -48.41 -17.17 -8.32
N ARG A 610 -47.49 -17.78 -7.57
CA ARG A 610 -46.11 -18.07 -7.95
C ARG A 610 -46.05 -19.00 -9.18
N PRO A 611 -45.16 -18.78 -10.15
CA PRO A 611 -44.73 -19.83 -11.07
C PRO A 611 -43.59 -20.66 -10.45
N ALA A 612 -43.75 -21.98 -10.49
CA ALA A 612 -42.70 -22.96 -10.24
C ALA A 612 -41.81 -23.16 -11.50
N PRO A 613 -40.54 -23.59 -11.34
CA PRO A 613 -39.58 -23.72 -12.45
C PRO A 613 -39.77 -25.03 -13.24
N PRO A 614 -39.33 -25.08 -14.52
CA PRO A 614 -39.50 -26.25 -15.37
C PRO A 614 -38.48 -27.35 -15.06
N THR A 615 -39.02 -28.57 -14.99
CA THR A 615 -38.34 -29.86 -14.95
C THR A 615 -37.76 -30.22 -16.32
N LEU A 616 -36.48 -30.59 -16.38
CA LEU A 616 -35.85 -31.21 -17.55
C LEU A 616 -35.69 -32.72 -17.32
N ARG A 617 -36.25 -33.46 -18.28
CA ARG A 617 -36.33 -34.92 -18.38
C ARG A 617 -34.96 -35.55 -18.64
N ALA A 618 -34.76 -36.70 -18.00
CA ALA A 618 -33.74 -37.69 -18.29
C ALA A 618 -33.94 -38.34 -19.67
N SER A 619 -32.84 -38.65 -20.36
CA SER A 619 -32.78 -39.64 -21.43
C SER A 619 -31.53 -40.49 -21.27
N THR A 620 -31.76 -41.75 -20.92
CA THR A 620 -30.83 -42.88 -20.93
C THR A 620 -30.34 -43.21 -22.34
N ARG A 621 -29.04 -43.47 -22.51
CA ARG A 621 -28.54 -44.33 -23.59
C ARG A 621 -27.23 -45.01 -23.19
N GLU A 622 -27.27 -46.33 -23.23
CA GLU A 622 -26.19 -47.31 -22.98
C GLU A 622 -25.14 -47.39 -24.11
N PRO A 623 -24.01 -48.10 -23.88
CA PRO A 623 -22.75 -47.94 -24.62
C PRO A 623 -22.53 -49.03 -25.70
N PRO A 624 -21.46 -48.91 -26.52
CA PRO A 624 -20.93 -50.05 -27.26
C PRO A 624 -19.62 -50.58 -26.66
N ALA A 625 -19.56 -51.91 -26.55
CA ALA A 625 -18.36 -52.71 -26.33
C ALA A 625 -17.55 -52.88 -27.63
N THR A 626 -16.23 -53.10 -27.54
CA THR A 626 -15.56 -54.42 -27.80
C THR A 626 -14.02 -54.30 -27.89
N SER A 627 -13.35 -55.31 -27.30
CA SER A 627 -12.04 -55.94 -27.66
C SER A 627 -10.77 -55.08 -27.68
N GLY A 628 -9.61 -55.49 -27.15
CA GLY A 628 -9.16 -56.78 -26.60
C GLY A 628 -7.62 -56.75 -26.41
N ALA A 629 -7.09 -57.86 -25.86
CA ALA A 629 -5.69 -58.26 -25.69
C ALA A 629 -4.99 -57.93 -24.34
N GLU A 630 -4.99 -58.96 -23.47
CA GLU A 630 -3.92 -59.27 -22.50
C GLU A 630 -2.59 -59.63 -23.23
N PRO A 631 -1.45 -59.83 -22.52
CA PRO A 631 -1.22 -61.08 -21.77
C PRO A 631 -0.65 -60.91 -20.35
N SER A 632 -1.13 -61.78 -19.45
CA SER A 632 -0.43 -62.62 -18.46
C SER A 632 1.11 -62.43 -18.28
N SER A 633 1.73 -62.57 -17.11
CA SER A 633 1.61 -63.72 -16.19
C SER A 633 2.39 -63.54 -14.87
N THR A 634 1.98 -64.32 -13.85
CA THR A 634 2.77 -65.04 -12.82
C THR A 634 3.48 -64.23 -11.72
N ALA A 635 3.05 -64.29 -10.44
CA ALA A 635 3.02 -65.41 -9.47
C ALA A 635 4.23 -65.35 -8.52
N GLY A 636 3.97 -65.34 -7.20
CA GLY A 636 5.04 -65.44 -6.21
C GLY A 636 4.65 -65.04 -4.78
N ALA A 637 3.75 -65.79 -4.15
CA ALA A 637 3.83 -66.05 -2.71
C ALA A 637 4.51 -67.41 -2.54
N PRO A 638 5.38 -67.61 -1.54
CA PRO A 638 4.87 -68.08 -0.24
C PRO A 638 5.68 -67.59 0.97
N GLY A 639 5.09 -67.65 2.17
CA GLY A 639 5.76 -68.38 3.25
C GLY A 639 5.24 -67.99 4.62
N ARG A 640 4.94 -69.03 5.40
CA ARG A 640 4.25 -69.07 6.70
C ARG A 640 5.27 -69.49 7.78
N ALA A 641 4.89 -69.28 9.05
CA ALA A 641 5.49 -69.84 10.29
C ALA A 641 6.71 -69.08 10.84
N SER A 642 6.95 -68.88 12.15
CA SER A 642 6.56 -69.55 13.41
C SER A 642 6.79 -68.53 14.56
N ALA A 643 5.92 -68.34 15.55
CA ALA A 643 5.75 -69.07 16.83
C ALA A 643 6.95 -69.06 17.82
N SER A 644 6.60 -68.95 19.11
CA SER A 644 7.39 -69.14 20.36
C SER A 644 8.08 -67.87 20.91
N GLN A 645 8.11 -67.55 22.21
CA GLN A 645 7.82 -68.35 23.42
C GLN A 645 7.70 -67.43 24.67
N ALA A 646 7.00 -67.97 25.69
CA ALA A 646 6.90 -67.66 27.13
C ALA A 646 8.02 -66.76 27.75
N GLY A 647 7.73 -65.78 28.64
CA GLY A 647 7.30 -65.92 30.06
C GLY A 647 8.51 -66.13 31.01
N PRO A 648 8.46 -65.98 32.35
CA PRO A 648 7.58 -65.22 33.26
C PRO A 648 8.37 -64.56 34.45
N SER A 649 7.65 -64.13 35.52
CA SER A 649 8.08 -64.01 36.94
C SER A 649 8.93 -62.76 37.33
N ASN A 650 8.86 -62.10 38.49
CA ASN A 650 8.45 -62.40 39.87
C ASN A 650 8.33 -61.05 40.65
N HIS A 651 7.28 -60.77 41.42
CA HIS A 651 7.02 -61.06 42.84
C HIS A 651 7.46 -59.99 43.89
N THR A 652 6.45 -59.55 44.67
CA THR A 652 6.41 -59.29 46.13
C THR A 652 6.91 -58.00 46.80
N ALA A 653 5.97 -57.44 47.58
CA ALA A 653 6.07 -56.93 48.98
C ALA A 653 6.96 -55.70 49.23
N GLN A 654 6.56 -54.67 49.98
CA GLN A 654 6.16 -54.75 51.39
C GLN A 654 5.31 -53.54 51.83
N SER A 655 4.43 -53.81 52.79
CA SER A 655 3.72 -52.89 53.66
C SER A 655 4.61 -52.31 54.77
N SER A 656 4.39 -51.07 55.17
CA SER A 656 4.26 -50.58 56.56
C SER A 656 4.12 -49.04 56.52
N LEU A 657 2.98 -48.46 56.90
CA LEU A 657 2.61 -48.09 58.27
C LEU A 657 3.74 -47.31 58.98
N ASN A 658 3.60 -45.99 59.02
CA ASN A 658 3.74 -45.31 60.31
C ASN A 658 2.85 -44.07 60.42
N SER A 659 2.01 -44.15 61.44
CA SER A 659 1.11 -43.19 62.04
C SER A 659 1.83 -42.12 62.86
N GLY A 660 1.19 -40.96 63.04
CA GLY A 660 1.10 -40.35 64.38
C GLY A 660 1.66 -38.93 64.56
N GLY A 661 0.83 -38.07 65.16
CA GLY A 661 1.17 -36.77 65.75
C GLY A 661 0.52 -35.61 64.99
N GLY A 662 -0.60 -34.99 65.42
CA GLY A 662 -1.05 -34.73 66.78
C GLY A 662 -0.40 -33.43 67.29
N GLY A 663 -1.11 -32.31 67.23
CA GLY A 663 -0.56 -31.02 67.67
C GLY A 663 -1.51 -29.83 67.50
N SER A 664 -2.53 -29.78 68.34
CA SER A 664 -3.37 -28.61 68.66
C SER A 664 -2.53 -27.39 69.07
N HIS A 665 -2.91 -26.18 68.66
CA HIS A 665 -3.15 -25.01 69.54
C HIS A 665 -3.58 -23.77 68.73
N ALA A 666 -4.84 -23.35 68.93
CA ALA A 666 -5.30 -21.95 68.85
C ALA A 666 -4.72 -21.15 70.06
N PRO A 667 -4.83 -19.79 70.21
CA PRO A 667 -5.87 -18.84 69.74
C PRO A 667 -5.32 -17.52 69.08
N ALA A 668 -6.05 -16.81 68.20
CA ALA A 668 -6.97 -15.67 68.42
C ALA A 668 -6.35 -14.44 69.16
N PRO A 669 -6.86 -13.17 69.07
CA PRO A 669 -8.12 -12.72 68.46
C PRO A 669 -8.15 -11.27 67.86
N LEU A 670 -9.36 -10.78 67.53
CA LEU A 670 -9.87 -9.37 67.48
C LEU A 670 -9.58 -8.54 66.21
N LEU A 671 -10.50 -7.80 65.56
CA LEU A 671 -11.87 -7.28 65.78
C LEU A 671 -12.52 -7.09 64.39
N GLY A 672 -13.80 -7.43 64.14
CA GLY A 672 -15.00 -6.58 64.35
C GLY A 672 -15.20 -5.63 63.14
N CYS A 673 -16.30 -5.55 62.38
CA CYS A 673 -17.75 -5.73 62.58
C CYS A 673 -18.39 -6.11 61.21
N THR A 674 -19.31 -7.07 61.05
CA THR A 674 -20.79 -7.04 61.25
C THR A 674 -21.45 -5.74 60.78
N ALA A 675 -22.52 -5.72 59.98
CA ALA A 675 -23.75 -6.52 60.03
C ALA A 675 -24.45 -6.52 58.62
N GLN A 676 -25.02 -7.65 58.15
CA GLN A 676 -26.44 -8.09 58.22
C GLN A 676 -27.40 -7.17 57.44
N SER A 677 -28.38 -7.63 56.65
CA SER A 677 -29.34 -8.75 56.80
C SER A 677 -29.79 -9.23 55.39
N SER A 678 -29.83 -10.51 55.00
CA SER A 678 -30.59 -11.69 55.48
C SER A 678 -32.10 -11.69 55.15
N GLY A 679 -32.55 -12.77 54.51
CA GLY A 679 -33.95 -13.25 54.38
C GLY A 679 -34.18 -13.97 53.04
N ALA A 680 -33.80 -15.25 52.87
CA ALA A 680 -34.53 -16.51 53.22
C ALA A 680 -35.67 -16.85 52.21
N LEU A 681 -35.50 -17.89 51.37
CA LEU A 681 -36.08 -19.28 51.46
C LEU A 681 -37.62 -19.28 51.34
N ASP A 682 -38.33 -20.09 50.54
CA ASP A 682 -38.09 -21.34 49.81
C ASP A 682 -39.27 -21.59 48.82
N ASP A 683 -39.07 -22.58 47.93
CA ASP A 683 -40.04 -23.58 47.42
C ASP A 683 -40.35 -23.60 45.89
N PRO A 684 -40.25 -24.77 45.22
CA PRO A 684 -40.35 -24.92 43.76
C PRO A 684 -41.64 -25.63 43.29
N ARG A 685 -42.16 -25.30 42.10
CA ARG A 685 -42.98 -26.20 41.24
C ARG A 685 -43.33 -25.59 39.86
N SER A 686 -42.67 -26.14 38.82
CA SER A 686 -43.22 -26.51 37.49
C SER A 686 -43.68 -25.42 36.47
N PRO A 687 -43.94 -25.74 35.17
CA PRO A 687 -43.06 -25.34 34.05
C PRO A 687 -43.76 -24.60 32.89
N HIS A 688 -43.02 -24.34 31.80
CA HIS A 688 -43.44 -23.87 30.46
C HIS A 688 -43.66 -22.35 30.25
N LEU A 689 -42.76 -21.70 29.49
CA LEU A 689 -42.99 -21.27 28.10
C LEU A 689 -41.93 -20.27 27.61
N SER A 690 -41.37 -20.59 26.45
CA SER A 690 -40.48 -19.80 25.62
C SER A 690 -41.09 -18.43 25.26
N ARG A 691 -40.36 -17.34 25.48
CA ARG A 691 -40.65 -16.04 24.84
C ARG A 691 -39.35 -15.25 24.65
N GLY A 692 -39.13 -14.81 23.41
CA GLY A 692 -37.90 -14.22 22.93
C GLY A 692 -37.49 -12.94 23.65
N TYR A 693 -36.19 -12.81 23.90
CA TYR A 693 -35.55 -11.59 24.36
C TYR A 693 -35.36 -10.65 23.16
N THR A 694 -36.29 -9.72 22.95
CA THR A 694 -35.96 -8.43 22.34
C THR A 694 -35.38 -7.56 23.45
N ALA A 695 -34.05 -7.46 23.51
CA ALA A 695 -33.36 -6.54 24.39
C ALA A 695 -33.60 -5.10 23.94
N GLY A 696 -34.72 -4.52 24.37
CA GLY A 696 -34.98 -3.08 24.31
C GLY A 696 -34.09 -2.37 25.34
N GLY A 697 -32.84 -2.12 24.97
CA GLY A 697 -31.97 -1.26 25.76
C GLY A 697 -32.55 0.16 25.79
N ASN A 698 -32.87 0.67 26.98
CA ASN A 698 -33.25 2.07 27.18
C ASN A 698 -32.08 2.98 26.81
N VAL A 699 -31.99 3.37 25.54
CA VAL A 699 -31.00 4.34 25.07
C VAL A 699 -31.40 5.70 25.64
N ASN A 700 -30.47 6.34 26.35
CA ASN A 700 -30.69 7.63 26.97
C ASN A 700 -31.12 8.67 25.90
N PRO A 701 -32.35 9.22 25.97
CA PRO A 701 -32.88 10.13 24.94
C PRO A 701 -32.05 11.42 24.78
N ARG A 702 -31.28 11.81 25.82
CA ARG A 702 -30.32 12.93 25.69
C ARG A 702 -29.16 12.58 24.77
N LEU A 703 -28.69 11.33 24.78
CA LEU A 703 -27.60 10.88 23.90
C LEU A 703 -28.07 10.80 22.44
N GLU A 704 -29.30 10.33 22.21
CA GLU A 704 -29.92 10.34 20.88
C GLU A 704 -30.14 11.75 20.35
N SER A 705 -30.58 12.70 21.18
CA SER A 705 -30.74 14.09 20.74
C SER A 705 -29.42 14.74 20.29
N LYS A 706 -28.30 14.40 20.97
CA LYS A 706 -26.96 14.85 20.57
C LYS A 706 -26.46 14.15 19.31
N ARG A 707 -26.74 12.85 19.15
CA ARG A 707 -26.43 12.09 17.92
C ARG A 707 -27.23 12.60 16.72
N ARG A 708 -28.51 12.92 16.90
CA ARG A 708 -29.38 13.47 15.83
C ARG A 708 -28.87 14.82 15.30
N LYS A 709 -28.30 15.67 16.16
CA LYS A 709 -27.72 16.97 15.76
C LYS A 709 -26.41 16.86 14.98
N ARG A 710 -25.77 15.68 14.92
CA ARG A 710 -24.48 15.47 14.25
C ARG A 710 -24.57 14.67 12.95
N ARG A 711 -25.76 14.25 12.53
CA ARG A 711 -25.93 13.53 11.27
C ARG A 711 -25.63 14.45 10.09
N THR A 712 -25.00 13.87 9.08
CA THR A 712 -24.70 14.54 7.82
C THR A 712 -25.86 14.35 6.86
N PHE A 713 -26.21 15.42 6.16
CA PHE A 713 -27.29 15.49 5.19
C PHE A 713 -26.72 15.98 3.86
N ILE A 714 -27.46 15.68 2.79
CA ILE A 714 -27.17 16.13 1.44
C ILE A 714 -28.40 16.78 0.83
N GLY A 715 -28.17 17.84 0.05
CA GLY A 715 -29.17 18.48 -0.80
C GLY A 715 -28.53 18.85 -2.13
N TYR A 716 -29.31 18.90 -3.21
CA TYR A 716 -28.79 19.24 -4.53
C TYR A 716 -29.84 19.98 -5.36
N SER A 717 -29.38 20.77 -6.32
CA SER A 717 -30.21 21.56 -7.22
C SER A 717 -29.54 21.73 -8.58
N ALA A 718 -30.33 21.78 -9.66
CA ALA A 718 -29.84 22.16 -10.98
C ALA A 718 -30.31 23.59 -11.32
N SER A 719 -29.46 24.40 -11.94
CA SER A 719 -29.82 25.76 -12.35
C SER A 719 -29.06 26.20 -13.60
N LEU A 720 -29.64 27.08 -14.41
CA LEU A 720 -28.97 27.72 -15.53
C LEU A 720 -28.27 29.00 -15.04
N PRO A 721 -26.93 29.04 -14.96
CA PRO A 721 -26.22 30.22 -14.47
C PRO A 721 -26.38 31.37 -15.47
N LYS A 722 -26.76 32.55 -14.97
CA LYS A 722 -26.97 33.74 -15.80
C LYS A 722 -25.66 34.29 -16.40
N ASP A 723 -24.54 34.12 -15.70
CA ASP A 723 -23.25 34.77 -16.00
C ASP A 723 -22.05 33.79 -15.90
N GLY A 724 -22.17 32.58 -16.47
CA GLY A 724 -21.09 31.59 -16.46
C GLY A 724 -20.18 31.66 -17.68
N ALA A 725 -18.87 31.46 -17.50
CA ALA A 725 -17.91 31.27 -18.62
C ALA A 725 -18.18 29.99 -19.43
N PHE A 726 -18.95 29.06 -18.86
CA PHE A 726 -19.33 27.80 -19.49
C PHE A 726 -20.84 27.78 -19.75
N HIS A 727 -21.22 27.40 -20.97
CA HIS A 727 -22.61 27.18 -21.33
C HIS A 727 -23.12 25.86 -20.73
N GLY A 728 -24.39 25.82 -20.32
CA GLY A 728 -25.05 24.63 -19.77
C GLY A 728 -25.51 24.81 -18.32
N ASN A 729 -26.23 23.82 -17.82
CA ASN A 729 -26.73 23.74 -16.47
C ASN A 729 -25.60 23.46 -15.47
N ARG A 730 -25.79 24.03 -14.28
CA ARG A 730 -24.97 23.83 -13.09
C ARG A 730 -25.68 22.90 -12.13
N LEU A 731 -25.03 21.79 -11.80
CA LEU A 731 -25.38 20.96 -10.67
C LEU A 731 -24.71 21.51 -9.42
N SER A 732 -25.49 21.89 -8.41
CA SER A 732 -24.98 22.28 -7.10
C SER A 732 -25.32 21.19 -6.09
N VAL A 733 -24.31 20.67 -5.39
CA VAL A 733 -24.43 19.67 -4.32
C VAL A 733 -23.98 20.30 -3.01
N TYR A 734 -24.75 20.10 -1.95
CA TYR A 734 -24.52 20.68 -0.64
C TYR A 734 -24.47 19.56 0.41
N VAL A 735 -23.41 19.51 1.20
CA VAL A 735 -23.19 18.50 2.24
C VAL A 735 -22.93 19.19 3.57
N GLY A 736 -23.73 18.88 4.58
CA GLY A 736 -23.63 19.55 5.88
C GLY A 736 -24.59 18.99 6.93
N THR A 737 -24.73 19.71 8.04
CA THR A 737 -25.79 19.42 9.02
C THR A 737 -27.15 19.86 8.48
N LYS A 738 -28.23 19.28 9.01
CA LYS A 738 -29.59 19.66 8.58
C LYS A 738 -29.87 21.15 8.73
N ASP A 739 -29.38 21.76 9.82
CA ASP A 739 -29.62 23.17 10.11
C ASP A 739 -28.82 24.11 9.19
N GLU A 740 -27.67 23.68 8.68
CA GLU A 740 -26.93 24.42 7.64
C GLU A 740 -27.68 24.37 6.30
N LEU A 741 -28.18 23.19 5.92
CA LEU A 741 -28.88 23.01 4.64
C LEU A 741 -30.28 23.65 4.61
N ARG A 742 -30.98 23.75 5.75
CA ARG A 742 -32.28 24.44 5.89
C ARG A 742 -32.26 25.92 5.51
N LYS A 743 -31.07 26.54 5.53
CA LYS A 743 -30.91 27.93 5.09
C LYS A 743 -31.01 28.08 3.58
N LEU A 744 -30.82 26.98 2.84
CA LEU A 744 -30.74 26.94 1.39
C LEU A 744 -31.90 26.17 0.75
N PHE A 745 -32.44 25.17 1.47
CA PHE A 745 -33.43 24.23 0.97
C PHE A 745 -34.67 24.16 1.86
N ARG A 746 -35.79 23.74 1.28
CA ARG A 746 -36.97 23.30 2.05
C ARG A 746 -36.65 21.97 2.74
N ASP A 747 -37.35 21.69 3.83
CA ASP A 747 -37.09 20.49 4.64
C ASP A 747 -37.30 19.16 3.87
N GLU A 748 -38.08 19.17 2.80
CA GLU A 748 -38.40 18.02 1.93
C GLU A 748 -37.27 17.68 0.94
N ASP A 749 -36.44 18.66 0.60
CA ASP A 749 -35.33 18.51 -0.37
C ASP A 749 -34.03 18.05 0.31
N ILE A 750 -34.01 18.04 1.65
CA ILE A 750 -32.84 17.65 2.46
C ILE A 750 -32.98 16.18 2.85
N ARG A 751 -32.02 15.36 2.45
CA ARG A 751 -32.02 13.91 2.73
C ARG A 751 -30.85 13.52 3.64
N PRO A 752 -30.97 12.46 4.45
CA PRO A 752 -29.81 11.83 5.07
C PRO A 752 -28.73 11.54 4.00
N PHE A 753 -27.46 11.67 4.35
CA PHE A 753 -26.36 11.67 3.37
C PHE A 753 -26.42 10.48 2.40
N TRP A 754 -26.47 9.25 2.90
CA TRP A 754 -26.47 8.06 2.05
C TRP A 754 -27.74 7.89 1.21
N ASP A 755 -28.91 8.22 1.79
CA ASP A 755 -30.18 8.15 1.07
C ASP A 755 -30.21 9.15 -0.10
N GLY A 756 -29.78 10.39 0.15
CA GLY A 756 -29.71 11.40 -0.89
C GLY A 756 -28.61 11.13 -1.91
N LEU A 757 -27.49 10.52 -1.51
CA LEU A 757 -26.43 10.10 -2.42
C LEU A 757 -26.93 9.06 -3.44
N GLY A 758 -27.76 8.11 -3.00
CA GLY A 758 -28.40 7.14 -3.90
C GLY A 758 -29.37 7.74 -4.91
N LEU A 759 -29.93 8.93 -4.61
CA LEU A 759 -30.85 9.66 -5.48
C LEU A 759 -30.17 10.70 -6.37
N LEU A 760 -28.89 11.00 -6.12
CA LEU A 760 -28.13 12.02 -6.85
C LEU A 760 -27.95 11.66 -8.32
N LEU A 761 -27.60 10.40 -8.64
CA LEU A 761 -27.43 9.99 -10.03
C LEU A 761 -28.75 10.02 -10.82
N PRO A 762 -29.88 9.44 -10.34
CA PRO A 762 -31.19 9.62 -10.99
C PRO A 762 -31.60 11.08 -11.19
N PHE A 763 -31.29 11.96 -10.24
CA PHE A 763 -31.53 13.40 -10.41
C PHE A 763 -30.73 13.97 -11.58
N CYS A 764 -29.45 13.61 -11.71
CA CYS A 764 -28.61 14.04 -12.83
C CYS A 764 -29.10 13.53 -14.19
N GLU A 765 -29.75 12.36 -14.23
CA GLU A 765 -30.29 11.79 -15.47
C GLU A 765 -31.37 12.67 -16.10
N GLY A 766 -32.15 13.39 -15.28
CA GLY A 766 -33.12 14.38 -15.75
C GLY A 766 -32.50 15.58 -16.48
N TYR A 767 -31.19 15.79 -16.37
CA TYR A 767 -30.46 16.93 -16.92
C TYR A 767 -29.24 16.50 -17.77
N ALA A 768 -29.13 15.21 -18.10
CA ALA A 768 -27.86 14.56 -18.45
C ALA A 768 -27.05 15.22 -19.58
N HIS A 769 -27.70 15.84 -20.57
CA HIS A 769 -27.06 16.49 -21.71
C HIS A 769 -26.77 17.98 -21.50
N GLU A 770 -27.28 18.58 -20.43
CA GLU A 770 -27.13 20.01 -20.17
C GLU A 770 -26.13 20.30 -19.03
N LEU A 771 -25.80 19.32 -18.19
CA LEU A 771 -24.89 19.50 -17.06
C LEU A 771 -23.44 19.66 -17.51
N THR A 772 -22.92 20.88 -17.44
CA THR A 772 -21.52 21.20 -17.79
C THR A 772 -20.72 21.78 -16.63
N GLN A 773 -21.39 22.18 -15.55
CA GLN A 773 -20.79 22.76 -14.36
C GLN A 773 -21.18 21.97 -13.10
N LEU A 774 -20.20 21.69 -12.25
CA LEU A 774 -20.40 21.04 -10.95
C LEU A 774 -19.94 21.95 -9.82
N HIS A 775 -20.83 22.26 -8.91
CA HIS A 775 -20.54 23.02 -7.70
C HIS A 775 -20.78 22.13 -6.48
N ILE A 776 -19.78 21.98 -5.62
CA ILE A 776 -19.90 21.18 -4.40
C ILE A 776 -19.58 22.07 -3.19
N TYR A 777 -20.55 22.23 -2.31
CA TYR A 777 -20.45 22.99 -1.07
C TYR A 777 -20.41 22.03 0.12
N ILE A 778 -19.30 22.03 0.85
CA ILE A 778 -19.05 21.13 1.98
C ILE A 778 -18.97 21.97 3.25
N PHE A 779 -20.06 21.97 4.01
CA PHE A 779 -20.12 22.56 5.35
C PHE A 779 -19.54 21.60 6.40
N GLN A 780 -19.53 20.29 6.13
CA GLN A 780 -18.98 19.28 7.01
C GLN A 780 -18.10 18.28 6.20
N PRO A 781 -16.75 18.32 6.33
CA PRO A 781 -15.84 17.55 5.48
C PRO A 781 -15.77 16.07 5.82
N CYS A 782 -16.27 15.66 7.00
CA CYS A 782 -16.20 14.28 7.47
C CYS A 782 -17.57 13.73 7.90
N LEU A 783 -17.79 12.43 7.65
CA LEU A 783 -18.97 11.73 8.18
C LEU A 783 -18.89 11.65 9.70
N ASN A 784 -19.97 12.01 10.39
CA ASN A 784 -20.08 11.95 11.85
C ASN A 784 -20.97 10.78 12.33
N GLU A 785 -21.27 9.82 11.47
CA GLU A 785 -22.23 8.75 11.78
C GLU A 785 -21.60 7.65 12.67
N ASP A 786 -20.31 7.35 12.51
CA ASP A 786 -19.58 6.38 13.32
C ASP A 786 -18.26 6.95 13.87
N LEU A 787 -18.02 6.78 15.17
CA LEU A 787 -16.88 7.38 15.89
C LEU A 787 -15.51 6.84 15.47
N THR A 788 -15.46 5.80 14.65
CA THR A 788 -14.24 5.04 14.37
C THR A 788 -13.48 5.53 13.14
N TYR A 789 -14.13 6.13 12.13
CA TYR A 789 -13.45 6.60 10.91
C TYR A 789 -14.07 7.88 10.33
N LYS A 790 -13.26 8.95 10.21
CA LYS A 790 -13.64 10.19 9.52
C LYS A 790 -13.44 10.03 8.01
N GLN A 791 -14.49 9.61 7.30
CA GLN A 791 -14.47 9.54 5.84
C GLN A 791 -14.63 10.92 5.21
N ASP A 792 -13.85 11.24 4.17
CA ASP A 792 -13.99 12.47 3.38
C ASP A 792 -15.32 12.49 2.62
N MET A 793 -16.12 13.54 2.80
CA MET A 793 -17.41 13.71 2.12
C MET A 793 -17.29 13.95 0.61
N LEU A 794 -16.17 14.48 0.13
CA LEU A 794 -16.01 14.80 -1.29
C LEU A 794 -15.91 13.53 -2.15
N VAL A 795 -15.21 12.51 -1.65
CA VAL A 795 -14.93 11.28 -2.40
C VAL A 795 -16.23 10.52 -2.73
N PRO A 796 -17.14 10.20 -1.77
CA PRO A 796 -18.40 9.54 -2.09
C PRO A 796 -19.32 10.34 -3.02
N VAL A 797 -19.33 11.67 -2.91
CA VAL A 797 -20.13 12.54 -3.80
C VAL A 797 -19.64 12.45 -5.24
N LEU A 798 -18.34 12.62 -5.45
CA LEU A 798 -17.74 12.49 -6.78
C LEU A 798 -17.90 11.07 -7.31
N ASP A 799 -17.82 10.08 -6.44
CA ASP A 799 -17.96 8.68 -6.83
C ASP A 799 -19.37 8.32 -7.29
N ALA A 800 -20.40 8.80 -6.59
CA ALA A 800 -21.79 8.65 -7.01
C ALA A 800 -22.06 9.35 -8.35
N LEU A 801 -21.36 10.46 -8.61
CA LEU A 801 -21.44 11.19 -9.87
C LEU A 801 -20.55 10.62 -10.98
N ARG A 802 -19.73 9.59 -10.71
CA ARG A 802 -18.71 9.06 -11.62
C ARG A 802 -19.21 8.85 -13.07
N PRO A 803 -20.41 8.29 -13.34
CA PRO A 803 -20.91 8.12 -14.71
C PRO A 803 -21.20 9.43 -15.46
N ARG A 804 -21.30 10.56 -14.76
CA ARG A 804 -21.60 11.89 -15.32
C ARG A 804 -20.44 12.88 -15.20
N LEU A 805 -19.37 12.53 -14.49
CA LEU A 805 -18.15 13.34 -14.42
C LEU A 805 -17.56 13.72 -15.80
N PRO A 806 -17.64 12.86 -16.84
CA PRO A 806 -17.27 13.21 -18.21
C PRO A 806 -17.92 14.47 -18.79
N ASN A 807 -19.08 14.88 -18.28
CA ASN A 807 -19.85 15.99 -18.83
C ASN A 807 -19.42 17.34 -18.26
N PHE A 808 -18.72 17.37 -17.12
CA PHE A 808 -18.36 18.60 -16.44
C PHE A 808 -17.07 19.20 -17.01
N LEU A 809 -17.19 20.40 -17.58
CA LEU A 809 -16.08 21.21 -18.05
C LEU A 809 -15.48 22.07 -16.93
N SER A 810 -16.29 22.37 -15.92
CA SER A 810 -15.91 23.20 -14.78
C SER A 810 -16.40 22.63 -13.47
N VAL A 811 -15.50 22.57 -12.48
CA VAL A 811 -15.78 22.11 -11.12
C VAL A 811 -15.39 23.22 -10.12
N THR A 812 -16.31 23.56 -9.23
CA THR A 812 -16.05 24.44 -8.08
C THR A 812 -16.31 23.68 -6.78
N ILE A 813 -15.37 23.70 -5.84
CA ILE A 813 -15.49 23.02 -4.55
C ILE A 813 -15.21 24.00 -3.43
N SER A 814 -16.15 24.12 -2.52
CA SER A 814 -16.16 25.11 -1.45
C SER A 814 -16.23 24.45 -0.09
N PHE A 815 -15.27 24.75 0.79
CA PHE A 815 -15.24 24.24 2.16
C PHE A 815 -15.52 25.36 3.15
N SER A 816 -16.63 25.26 3.89
CA SER A 816 -16.98 26.29 4.89
C SER A 816 -16.35 26.08 6.25
N CYS A 817 -15.75 24.92 6.52
CA CYS A 817 -15.03 24.66 7.77
C CYS A 817 -13.70 23.95 7.55
N GLY A 818 -12.82 24.06 8.55
CA GLY A 818 -11.46 23.53 8.52
C GLY A 818 -11.42 22.05 8.14
N ASP A 819 -10.66 21.73 7.09
CA ASP A 819 -10.51 20.38 6.60
C ASP A 819 -9.76 19.50 7.62
N GLN A 820 -10.46 18.51 8.18
CA GLN A 820 -9.91 17.57 9.16
C GLN A 820 -9.49 16.23 8.55
N VAL A 821 -9.63 16.07 7.23
CA VAL A 821 -9.34 14.80 6.56
C VAL A 821 -7.83 14.57 6.48
N SER A 822 -7.43 13.32 6.75
CA SER A 822 -6.05 12.81 6.63
C SER A 822 -5.66 12.63 5.16
N GLN A 823 -4.36 12.71 4.84
CA GLN A 823 -3.81 12.76 3.48
C GLN A 823 -4.01 11.50 2.61
N ASP A 824 -4.66 10.44 3.10
CA ASP A 824 -4.83 9.21 2.34
C ASP A 824 -6.14 9.21 1.55
N LEU A 825 -6.08 9.70 0.31
CA LEU A 825 -7.22 9.71 -0.62
C LEU A 825 -7.36 8.37 -1.40
N GLY A 826 -6.46 7.39 -1.18
CA GLY A 826 -6.60 6.01 -1.67
C GLY A 826 -6.70 5.82 -3.21
N SER A 827 -6.94 4.57 -3.64
CA SER A 827 -7.09 4.15 -5.05
C SER A 827 -8.29 4.73 -5.83
N LEU A 828 -9.37 5.15 -5.16
CA LEU A 828 -10.55 5.79 -5.77
C LEU A 828 -10.18 7.09 -6.48
N THR A 829 -9.16 7.78 -5.97
CA THR A 829 -8.56 8.96 -6.58
C THR A 829 -8.29 8.77 -8.06
N GLN A 830 -7.68 7.65 -8.45
CA GLN A 830 -7.35 7.38 -9.85
C GLN A 830 -8.59 7.18 -10.71
N THR A 831 -9.63 6.55 -10.16
CA THR A 831 -10.87 6.27 -10.90
C THR A 831 -11.70 7.53 -11.09
N ILE A 832 -11.82 8.36 -10.05
CA ILE A 832 -12.51 9.67 -10.13
C ILE A 832 -11.75 10.59 -11.09
N ARG A 833 -10.42 10.66 -10.95
CA ARG A 833 -9.54 11.43 -11.85
C ARG A 833 -9.72 11.06 -13.30
N ALA A 834 -9.71 9.75 -13.62
CA ALA A 834 -9.90 9.26 -14.98
C ALA A 834 -11.30 9.58 -15.55
N ALA A 835 -12.32 9.73 -14.70
CA ALA A 835 -13.67 10.08 -15.13
C ALA A 835 -13.81 11.56 -15.55
N PHE A 836 -12.89 12.44 -15.13
CA PHE A 836 -12.90 13.88 -15.42
C PHE A 836 -12.17 14.28 -16.72
N PHE A 837 -12.16 13.45 -17.76
CA PHE A 837 -11.36 13.72 -18.97
C PHE A 837 -11.72 15.02 -19.73
N ALA A 838 -12.94 15.54 -19.54
CA ALA A 838 -13.39 16.79 -20.15
C ALA A 838 -13.14 18.03 -19.27
N LEU A 839 -12.65 17.86 -18.05
CA LEU A 839 -12.46 18.96 -17.11
C LEU A 839 -11.39 19.94 -17.64
N ARG A 840 -11.72 21.23 -17.65
CA ARG A 840 -10.81 22.31 -18.08
C ARG A 840 -10.62 23.39 -17.03
N HIS A 841 -11.60 23.57 -16.15
CA HIS A 841 -11.56 24.56 -15.09
C HIS A 841 -11.83 23.92 -13.73
N LEU A 842 -10.89 24.11 -12.80
CA LEU A 842 -11.03 23.69 -11.41
C LEU A 842 -10.85 24.88 -10.47
N ARG A 843 -11.82 25.07 -9.58
CA ARG A 843 -11.79 26.06 -8.52
C ARG A 843 -11.95 25.41 -7.16
N LEU A 844 -10.98 25.62 -6.28
CA LEU A 844 -11.04 25.23 -4.87
C LEU A 844 -11.14 26.48 -4.01
N GLU A 845 -12.11 26.55 -3.11
CA GLU A 845 -12.33 27.73 -2.27
C GLU A 845 -12.63 27.39 -0.81
N GLY A 846 -12.47 28.38 0.08
CA GLY A 846 -12.72 28.23 1.52
C GLY A 846 -11.57 27.49 2.21
N PHE A 847 -11.85 26.55 3.11
CA PHE A 847 -10.82 25.85 3.88
C PHE A 847 -10.29 24.57 3.19
N ALA A 848 -10.29 24.52 1.86
CA ALA A 848 -9.87 23.35 1.09
C ALA A 848 -8.36 23.12 1.19
N LYS A 849 -7.92 21.89 1.49
CA LYS A 849 -6.49 21.51 1.40
C LYS A 849 -6.11 21.04 0.00
N LEU A 850 -4.86 21.30 -0.39
CA LEU A 850 -4.29 20.97 -1.69
C LEU A 850 -4.28 19.48 -2.07
N PRO A 851 -4.11 18.49 -1.16
CA PRO A 851 -4.13 17.08 -1.56
C PRO A 851 -5.41 16.65 -2.28
N ARG A 852 -6.53 17.36 -2.09
CA ARG A 852 -7.78 17.08 -2.83
C ARG A 852 -7.64 17.30 -4.34
N LEU A 853 -6.63 18.04 -4.79
CA LEU A 853 -6.30 18.19 -6.21
C LEU A 853 -5.96 16.84 -6.87
N PHE A 854 -5.50 15.84 -6.11
CA PHE A 854 -5.23 14.51 -6.67
C PHE A 854 -6.48 13.82 -7.21
N LEU A 855 -7.68 14.22 -6.79
CA LEU A 855 -8.97 13.71 -7.31
C LEU A 855 -9.26 14.16 -8.75
N PHE A 856 -8.48 15.10 -9.30
CA PHE A 856 -8.72 15.72 -10.60
C PHE A 856 -7.53 15.52 -11.55
N PRO A 857 -7.76 15.48 -12.87
CA PRO A 857 -6.71 15.39 -13.88
C PRO A 857 -6.06 16.76 -14.07
N VAL A 858 -5.23 17.14 -13.09
CA VAL A 858 -4.58 18.45 -13.02
C VAL A 858 -3.71 18.78 -14.25
N GLU A 859 -3.17 17.74 -14.91
CA GLU A 859 -2.37 17.80 -16.13
C GLU A 859 -3.09 18.40 -17.35
N ASP A 860 -4.43 18.29 -17.39
CA ASP A 860 -5.27 18.72 -18.51
C ASP A 860 -6.05 20.02 -18.23
N LEU A 861 -5.83 20.62 -17.04
CA LEU A 861 -6.48 21.87 -16.67
C LEU A 861 -5.94 23.05 -17.49
N ARG A 862 -6.85 23.93 -17.89
CA ARG A 862 -6.55 25.23 -18.50
C ARG A 862 -6.65 26.37 -17.51
N VAL A 863 -7.55 26.23 -16.53
CA VAL A 863 -7.78 27.23 -15.49
C VAL A 863 -7.76 26.54 -14.13
N LEU A 864 -6.89 27.00 -13.24
CA LEU A 864 -6.82 26.55 -11.85
C LEU A 864 -6.90 27.75 -10.91
N GLU A 865 -7.97 27.78 -10.10
CA GLU A 865 -8.20 28.79 -9.07
C GLU A 865 -8.13 28.14 -7.68
N ILE A 866 -7.22 28.57 -6.84
CA ILE A 866 -7.08 28.13 -5.44
C ILE A 866 -7.35 29.33 -4.56
N LEU A 867 -8.60 29.49 -4.15
CA LEU A 867 -9.08 30.59 -3.30
C LEU A 867 -9.20 30.10 -1.84
N SER A 868 -8.10 29.58 -1.32
CA SER A 868 -8.10 28.92 -0.03
C SER A 868 -7.76 29.87 1.12
N GLN A 869 -8.48 29.74 2.22
CA GLN A 869 -8.15 30.36 3.51
C GLN A 869 -7.07 29.57 4.26
N THR A 870 -6.58 28.45 3.68
CA THR A 870 -5.40 27.76 4.20
C THR A 870 -4.16 28.24 3.46
N ALA A 871 -3.08 28.48 4.19
CA ALA A 871 -1.79 28.81 3.59
C ALA A 871 -1.37 27.75 2.55
N VAL A 872 -1.04 28.22 1.35
CA VAL A 872 -0.48 27.44 0.24
C VAL A 872 1.01 27.75 0.18
N ALA A 873 1.86 26.75 0.44
CA ALA A 873 3.30 26.94 0.43
C ALA A 873 3.80 27.23 -0.99
N GLU A 874 4.83 28.06 -1.12
CA GLU A 874 5.44 28.40 -2.42
C GLU A 874 5.89 27.14 -3.19
N VAL A 875 6.47 26.17 -2.48
CA VAL A 875 6.89 24.89 -3.09
C VAL A 875 5.73 24.10 -3.68
N ASP A 876 4.54 24.17 -3.06
CA ASP A 876 3.36 23.50 -3.58
C ASP A 876 2.84 24.23 -4.84
N MET A 877 2.93 25.56 -4.89
CA MET A 877 2.60 26.33 -6.10
C MET A 877 3.51 25.94 -7.27
N ILE A 878 4.83 25.85 -7.03
CA ILE A 878 5.79 25.39 -8.03
C ILE A 878 5.42 23.98 -8.50
N GLN A 879 5.16 23.06 -7.57
CA GLN A 879 4.82 21.68 -7.91
C GLN A 879 3.53 21.57 -8.73
N LEU A 880 2.54 22.41 -8.44
CA LEU A 880 1.31 22.49 -9.24
C LEU A 880 1.59 22.97 -10.67
N MET A 881 2.44 23.99 -10.86
CA MET A 881 2.82 24.43 -12.20
C MET A 881 3.63 23.37 -12.98
N VAL A 882 4.34 22.49 -12.27
CA VAL A 882 5.04 21.35 -12.89
C VAL A 882 4.06 20.28 -13.38
N TRP A 883 3.02 20.01 -12.59
CA TRP A 883 2.00 19.02 -12.94
C TRP A 883 1.04 19.52 -14.01
N CYS A 884 0.64 20.79 -13.94
CA CYS A 884 -0.40 21.36 -14.80
C CYS A 884 0.20 22.03 -16.03
N LYS A 885 0.78 21.24 -16.93
CA LYS A 885 1.55 21.74 -18.09
C LYS A 885 0.73 22.54 -19.12
N GLN A 886 -0.60 22.47 -19.04
CA GLN A 886 -1.53 23.10 -19.98
C GLN A 886 -2.23 24.34 -19.42
N LEU A 887 -1.84 24.84 -18.24
CA LEU A 887 -2.52 25.99 -17.64
C LEU A 887 -2.32 27.26 -18.47
N ASP A 888 -3.44 27.89 -18.81
CA ASP A 888 -3.50 29.21 -19.40
C ASP A 888 -3.66 30.28 -18.30
N PHE A 889 -4.39 29.94 -17.23
CA PHE A 889 -4.67 30.81 -16.09
C PHE A 889 -4.45 30.09 -14.75
N PHE A 890 -3.70 30.70 -13.86
CA PHE A 890 -3.45 30.20 -12.51
C PHE A 890 -3.65 31.29 -11.47
N GLN A 891 -4.54 31.05 -10.51
CA GLN A 891 -4.82 31.99 -9.44
C GLN A 891 -4.69 31.32 -8.09
N VAL A 892 -3.95 31.94 -7.18
CA VAL A 892 -3.79 31.48 -5.80
C VAL A 892 -4.07 32.65 -4.87
N HIS A 893 -5.10 32.52 -4.05
CA HIS A 893 -5.30 33.34 -2.86
C HIS A 893 -4.96 32.48 -1.66
N SER A 894 -3.97 32.92 -0.90
CA SER A 894 -3.49 32.23 0.29
C SER A 894 -3.49 33.23 1.43
N PHE A 895 -4.43 33.06 2.35
CA PHE A 895 -4.51 33.85 3.56
C PHE A 895 -4.03 32.99 4.71
N GLY A 896 -2.79 33.19 5.18
CA GLY A 896 -2.29 32.40 6.29
C GLY A 896 -0.86 32.74 6.69
N ASN A 897 -0.53 32.48 7.94
CA ASN A 897 0.81 32.70 8.46
C ASN A 897 1.79 31.73 7.78
N PRO A 898 2.90 32.21 7.19
CA PRO A 898 3.89 31.36 6.51
C PRO A 898 4.49 30.31 7.46
N ALA A 899 4.52 30.56 8.78
CA ALA A 899 4.95 29.57 9.77
C ALA A 899 4.01 28.34 9.88
N SER A 900 2.83 28.38 9.25
CA SER A 900 1.88 27.26 9.19
C SER A 900 1.90 26.51 7.86
N GLU A 901 2.75 26.93 6.91
CA GLU A 901 2.91 26.27 5.62
C GLU A 901 3.41 24.84 5.83
N ARG A 902 2.52 23.89 5.52
CA ARG A 902 2.92 22.49 5.33
C ARG A 902 3.08 22.30 3.85
N THR A 903 4.23 21.76 3.47
CA THR A 903 4.43 21.27 2.11
C THR A 903 3.59 20.01 1.94
N TYR A 904 2.66 20.04 1.00
CA TYR A 904 1.79 18.90 0.72
C TYR A 904 2.40 17.96 -0.30
N PHE A 905 3.28 18.49 -1.15
CA PHE A 905 3.91 17.74 -2.22
C PHE A 905 5.41 17.58 -1.96
N ALA A 906 5.93 16.40 -2.30
CA ALA A 906 7.37 16.17 -2.27
C ALA A 906 8.00 16.96 -3.44
N PRO A 907 8.99 17.83 -3.19
CA PRO A 907 9.61 18.60 -4.25
C PRO A 907 10.35 17.68 -5.22
N ASP A 908 10.13 17.88 -6.52
CA ASP A 908 11.04 17.37 -7.55
C ASP A 908 12.38 18.12 -7.42
N PRO A 909 13.54 17.43 -7.36
CA PRO A 909 14.84 18.09 -7.24
C PRO A 909 15.24 18.93 -8.47
N ASN A 910 14.62 18.73 -9.65
CA ASN A 910 14.86 19.53 -10.85
C ASN A 910 13.59 19.73 -11.71
N PRO A 911 12.61 20.50 -11.24
CA PRO A 911 11.35 20.66 -11.94
C PRO A 911 11.51 21.57 -13.18
N SER A 912 11.14 21.08 -14.36
CA SER A 912 10.84 21.95 -15.49
C SER A 912 9.46 22.56 -15.29
N VAL A 913 9.41 23.82 -14.84
CA VAL A 913 8.17 24.54 -14.54
C VAL A 913 7.58 25.13 -15.83
N ALA A 914 6.32 24.79 -16.13
CA ALA A 914 5.57 25.38 -17.23
C ALA A 914 4.73 26.55 -16.69
N TYR A 915 5.25 27.77 -16.79
CA TYR A 915 4.54 28.96 -16.29
C TYR A 915 3.28 29.28 -17.13
N PRO A 916 2.10 29.42 -16.49
CA PRO A 916 0.86 29.83 -17.16
C PRO A 916 0.96 31.20 -17.82
N HIS A 917 0.13 31.48 -18.82
CA HIS A 917 0.12 32.78 -19.50
C HIS A 917 -0.31 33.93 -18.58
N VAL A 918 -1.29 33.67 -17.71
CA VAL A 918 -1.80 34.63 -16.73
C VAL A 918 -1.69 34.02 -15.34
N MET A 919 -1.06 34.73 -14.44
CA MET A 919 -0.91 34.36 -13.03
C MET A 919 -1.47 35.45 -12.14
N HIS A 920 -2.30 35.07 -11.17
CA HIS A 920 -2.83 36.00 -10.18
C HIS A 920 -2.57 35.47 -8.76
N PHE A 921 -1.73 36.17 -8.02
CA PHE A 921 -1.40 35.83 -6.65
C PHE A 921 -1.98 36.86 -5.71
N VAL A 922 -2.67 36.40 -4.66
CA VAL A 922 -3.01 37.20 -3.48
C VAL A 922 -2.29 36.55 -2.31
N HIS A 923 -1.11 37.07 -2.00
CA HIS A 923 -0.14 36.43 -1.10
C HIS A 923 0.87 37.45 -0.58
N ASP A 924 1.06 37.51 0.74
CA ASP A 924 1.96 38.50 1.36
C ASP A 924 3.45 38.12 1.27
N HIS A 925 3.75 36.82 1.33
CA HIS A 925 5.12 36.33 1.54
C HIS A 925 5.70 35.50 0.39
N LEU A 926 5.43 35.83 -0.87
CA LEU A 926 6.13 35.16 -1.99
C LEU A 926 7.61 35.54 -1.97
N SER A 927 8.52 34.58 -2.14
CA SER A 927 9.95 34.91 -2.15
C SER A 927 10.33 35.74 -3.40
N ASP A 928 11.33 36.60 -3.26
CA ASP A 928 11.89 37.35 -4.40
C ASP A 928 12.42 36.39 -5.48
N LEU A 929 12.97 35.26 -5.06
CA LEU A 929 13.50 34.23 -5.95
C LEU A 929 12.40 33.59 -6.82
N PHE A 930 11.25 33.28 -6.23
CA PHE A 930 10.09 32.77 -6.98
C PHE A 930 9.66 33.74 -8.06
N ILE A 931 9.48 35.01 -7.71
CA ILE A 931 9.04 36.06 -8.62
C ILE A 931 10.06 36.25 -9.76
N GLN A 932 11.36 36.26 -9.43
CA GLN A 932 12.44 36.40 -10.43
C GLN A 932 12.53 35.22 -11.41
N ASN A 933 12.07 34.03 -11.03
CA ASN A 933 12.06 32.86 -11.91
C ASN A 933 10.88 32.88 -12.89
N ILE A 934 9.90 33.76 -12.73
CA ILE A 934 8.79 33.91 -13.66
C ILE A 934 9.28 34.60 -14.94
N PRO A 935 9.02 34.02 -16.13
CA PRO A 935 9.40 34.66 -17.38
C PRO A 935 8.72 36.03 -17.58
N ASN A 936 9.49 37.00 -18.08
CA ASN A 936 9.01 38.38 -18.25
C ASN A 936 7.88 38.54 -19.28
N ASP A 937 7.64 37.55 -20.13
CA ASP A 937 6.57 37.54 -21.13
C ASP A 937 5.21 37.07 -20.58
N ARG A 938 5.13 36.77 -19.27
CA ARG A 938 3.90 36.33 -18.59
C ARG A 938 3.19 37.49 -17.92
N ILE A 939 1.86 37.42 -17.90
CA ILE A 939 1.02 38.41 -17.21
C ILE A 939 0.94 38.00 -15.75
N VAL A 940 1.50 38.83 -14.86
CA VAL A 940 1.53 38.55 -13.42
C VAL A 940 0.78 39.65 -12.68
N HIS A 941 -0.26 39.28 -11.97
CA HIS A 941 -0.96 40.14 -11.03
C HIS A 941 -0.60 39.68 -9.63
N LEU A 942 0.07 40.53 -8.84
CA LEU A 942 0.32 40.28 -7.43
C LEU A 942 -0.46 41.29 -6.61
N THR A 943 -1.30 40.79 -5.71
CA THR A 943 -1.98 41.59 -4.69
C THR A 943 -1.39 41.22 -3.33
N VAL A 944 -0.92 42.23 -2.61
CA VAL A 944 -0.34 42.11 -1.28
C VAL A 944 -1.22 42.87 -0.31
N THR A 945 -1.49 42.32 0.87
CA THR A 945 -2.23 42.99 1.93
C THR A 945 -1.31 43.72 2.91
N ASP A 946 -0.06 43.27 3.06
CA ASP A 946 0.95 43.99 3.84
C ASP A 946 1.62 45.12 3.04
N THR A 947 1.44 46.37 3.50
CA THR A 947 2.05 47.56 2.89
C THR A 947 3.60 47.52 2.88
N ALA A 948 4.23 46.86 3.86
CA ALA A 948 5.68 46.73 3.90
C ALA A 948 6.19 45.80 2.79
N GLU A 949 5.56 44.63 2.64
CA GLU A 949 5.82 43.71 1.54
C GLU A 949 5.53 44.36 0.18
N TYR A 950 4.43 45.12 0.05
CA TYR A 950 4.12 45.87 -1.16
C TYR A 950 5.30 46.77 -1.58
N ARG A 951 5.85 47.57 -0.65
CA ARG A 951 6.99 48.45 -0.94
C ARG A 951 8.25 47.66 -1.34
N GLN A 952 8.47 46.50 -0.75
CA GLN A 952 9.59 45.62 -1.12
C GLN A 952 9.41 45.10 -2.56
N LYS A 953 8.19 44.69 -2.94
CA LYS A 953 7.90 44.14 -4.27
C LYS A 953 7.79 45.18 -5.37
N GLU A 954 7.50 46.44 -5.04
CA GLU A 954 7.37 47.54 -6.02
C GLU A 954 8.62 47.69 -6.90
N LEU A 955 9.82 47.50 -6.32
CA LEU A 955 11.08 47.55 -7.05
C LEU A 955 11.24 46.39 -8.06
N LEU A 956 10.73 45.19 -7.74
CA LEU A 956 10.77 44.03 -8.63
C LEU A 956 9.80 44.17 -9.81
N PHE A 957 8.65 44.81 -9.58
CA PHE A 957 7.60 44.96 -10.59
C PHE A 957 7.81 46.19 -11.51
N GLY A 958 8.54 47.22 -11.05
CA GLY A 958 8.69 48.50 -11.76
C GLY A 958 9.35 48.47 -13.15
N GLY A 959 9.86 47.32 -13.60
CA GLY A 959 10.51 47.16 -14.91
C GLY A 959 9.71 46.38 -15.96
N ASN A 960 8.58 45.77 -15.60
CA ASN A 960 7.87 44.84 -16.48
C ASN A 960 6.44 45.31 -16.78
N THR A 961 6.14 45.56 -18.06
CA THR A 961 4.82 46.04 -18.52
C THR A 961 3.70 45.00 -18.42
N PHE A 962 4.04 43.72 -18.30
CA PHE A 962 3.08 42.63 -18.15
C PHE A 962 2.76 42.33 -16.68
N TRP A 963 3.47 42.96 -15.75
CA TRP A 963 3.33 42.70 -14.34
C TRP A 963 2.61 43.88 -13.67
N SER A 964 1.68 43.58 -12.76
CA SER A 964 1.01 44.60 -11.96
C SER A 964 1.02 44.21 -10.50
N LEU A 965 1.40 45.16 -9.65
CA LEU A 965 1.34 45.03 -8.21
C LEU A 965 0.17 45.87 -7.67
N LYS A 966 -0.61 45.32 -6.74
CA LYS A 966 -1.68 46.02 -6.02
C LYS A 966 -1.52 45.83 -4.52
N CYS A 967 -1.80 46.89 -3.76
CA CYS A 967 -2.00 46.81 -2.32
C CYS A 967 -3.51 46.70 -2.07
N ASP A 968 -3.93 45.69 -1.32
CA ASP A 968 -5.32 45.55 -0.90
C ASP A 968 -5.47 46.05 0.54
N ASP A 969 -5.88 47.32 0.68
CA ASP A 969 -6.05 48.01 1.97
C ASP A 969 -7.34 47.58 2.71
N SER A 970 -7.94 46.43 2.36
CA SER A 970 -9.19 45.96 2.95
C SER A 970 -9.04 45.28 4.32
N ASN A 971 -7.81 45.13 4.81
CA ASN A 971 -7.46 44.76 6.19
C ASN A 971 -6.97 45.98 6.97
#